data_AF-A0A3B4AC96-F1
#
_entry.id   AF-A0A3B4AC96-F1
#
_cell.length_a   1.000
_cell.length_b   1.000
_cell.length_c   1.000
_cell.angle_alpha   90.00
_cell.angle_beta   90.00
_cell.angle_gamma   90.00
#
_symmetry.space_group_name_H-M   'P 1'
#
loop_
_entity.id
_entity.type
_entity.pdbx_description
1 polymer ?
#
loop_
_entity_poly.entity_id
_entity_poly.type
_entity_poly.pdbx_seq_one_letter_code
_entity_poly.pdbx_strand_id
1 'polypeptide(L)'
;NQSLCRVSCTVQNTFILYVCTDKGTYLFFKPTKVSNEEDALAYFLQYSVKLRPFYETEALKAESTQLIVDCIRNHPEWSTAHIAIETGQRDCLKHNHVQSEINSQDNSGRTPLHLACEREEVGCVRELLEESQARTDIKDQSGDTAMHYAAKLDSPTVIQVLCSQLCPGVNELNSDGESPLHVACRLGRIQAVRALLEGGAKSDVIGGTGYPIHTAMKYSEKECVVEILKADGGQLQAEDPIYGGTPLHWSKNAEMCRLLLENGSALNYLSKTGESPLHIMTKRGRLEASMVLLTHGANPNLKGQNGDTALHLAMKMDHIDLIKALIVFGADVEIHNDLGETPGLLAARSSKGANRKILLDMLCSVGVQRCHPPAHAPPPAHSSPNPSSKQPPGIGTVYLHLSSYIRLLCLDGGGIKGLVLIQMLIALEKETGRPTRELFEWVAGTSTGGILALAIIHGKSMEYLRCLYFRMKEQVFKGSRPYESAPLEDFLKKEFGDDTKMTDVQYPRVMVTSVLADRHPGELHMFRNYDPPSPPKEAPYATTATLKPLTVPQEQLVWRAARSSGAAPTYFRPMGRFLDGGLLANNPTLDALAEIHQYNKSLKASGQDVKVRKVGLVVSLGTGKPPQVMVSSVDVFRPSNPLELAKSIVGAKELGKMLVDCVSTSMPCCMSRVQRAVELSPQLSQEVMLDEVGDGVLVDMLWDTQMYLYEKRDVLQALALELLDH
;
A
#
# COMPACT_ATOMS: atom_id res chain seq x y z
N ASN A 1 -58.33 -42.10 27.00
CA ASN A 1 -58.71 -40.69 26.77
C ASN A 1 -57.52 -40.00 26.13
N GLN A 2 -57.54 -39.44 24.93
CA GLN A 2 -58.50 -39.41 23.83
C GLN A 2 -57.66 -38.88 22.64
N SER A 3 -57.07 -39.77 21.82
CA SER A 3 -56.48 -39.38 20.53
C SER A 3 -56.53 -40.57 19.59
N LEU A 4 -57.71 -40.80 19.02
CA LEU A 4 -57.94 -41.91 18.09
C LEU A 4 -57.19 -41.62 16.78
N CYS A 5 -56.09 -42.34 16.55
CA CYS A 5 -55.36 -42.37 15.30
C CYS A 5 -56.03 -43.36 14.34
N ARG A 6 -56.33 -42.92 13.11
CA ARG A 6 -57.00 -43.76 12.10
C ARG A 6 -56.14 -43.79 10.83
N VAL A 7 -55.69 -44.99 10.45
CA VAL A 7 -55.14 -45.28 9.12
C VAL A 7 -56.33 -45.50 8.19
N SER A 8 -56.51 -44.64 7.18
CA SER A 8 -57.56 -44.80 6.17
C SER A 8 -56.92 -45.27 4.87
N CYS A 9 -57.25 -46.49 4.42
CA CYS A 9 -56.91 -46.99 3.10
C CYS A 9 -57.96 -46.49 2.10
N THR A 10 -57.56 -45.65 1.14
CA THR A 10 -58.43 -45.25 0.03
C THR A 10 -57.88 -45.74 -1.31
N VAL A 11 -58.81 -46.03 -2.22
CA VAL A 11 -58.62 -46.62 -3.55
C VAL A 11 -57.35 -46.09 -4.24
N GLN A 12 -56.45 -47.01 -4.67
CA GLN A 12 -55.09 -46.81 -5.22
C GLN A 12 -53.90 -46.94 -4.23
N ASN A 13 -53.93 -47.86 -3.25
CA ASN A 13 -52.79 -48.14 -2.34
C ASN A 13 -52.15 -46.90 -1.71
N THR A 14 -52.98 -45.93 -1.31
CA THR A 14 -52.53 -44.65 -0.75
C THR A 14 -53.03 -44.58 0.69
N PHE A 15 -52.12 -44.68 1.66
CA PHE A 15 -52.42 -44.65 3.09
C PHE A 15 -52.38 -43.21 3.62
N ILE A 16 -53.48 -42.71 4.18
CA ILE A 16 -53.55 -41.35 4.73
C ILE A 16 -53.65 -41.45 6.26
N LEU A 17 -52.72 -40.77 6.95
CA LEU A 17 -52.58 -40.77 8.41
C LEU A 17 -53.11 -39.46 9.01
N TYR A 18 -53.96 -39.59 10.03
CA TYR A 18 -54.54 -38.50 10.79
C TYR A 18 -54.38 -38.74 12.29
N VAL A 19 -54.05 -37.69 13.04
CA VAL A 19 -54.16 -37.68 14.51
C VAL A 19 -55.33 -36.77 14.88
N CYS A 20 -56.34 -37.34 15.53
CA CYS A 20 -57.40 -36.59 16.17
C CYS A 20 -56.99 -36.23 17.59
N THR A 21 -57.05 -34.95 17.92
CA THR A 21 -56.82 -34.43 19.27
C THR A 21 -58.04 -33.63 19.72
N ASP A 22 -58.14 -33.35 21.01
CA ASP A 22 -59.21 -32.51 21.58
C ASP A 22 -59.21 -31.07 21.02
N LYS A 23 -58.11 -30.64 20.40
CA LYS A 23 -57.93 -29.33 19.74
C LYS A 23 -58.24 -29.35 18.23
N GLY A 24 -58.49 -30.51 17.63
CA GLY A 24 -58.81 -30.66 16.21
C GLY A 24 -58.26 -31.94 15.55
N THR A 25 -58.73 -32.21 14.33
CA THR A 25 -58.23 -33.29 13.46
C THR A 25 -57.14 -32.73 12.55
N TYR A 26 -55.92 -33.21 12.70
CA TYR A 26 -54.79 -32.78 11.87
C TYR A 26 -54.48 -33.86 10.82
N LEU A 27 -54.40 -33.45 9.55
CA LEU A 27 -54.02 -34.28 8.42
C LEU A 27 -52.49 -34.24 8.29
N PHE A 28 -51.81 -35.34 8.62
CA PHE A 28 -50.34 -35.36 8.66
C PHE A 28 -49.71 -35.89 7.38
N PHE A 29 -50.48 -36.55 6.52
CA PHE A 29 -49.89 -37.43 5.51
C PHE A 29 -50.69 -37.43 4.22
N LYS A 30 -50.18 -36.75 3.20
CA LYS A 30 -50.63 -36.89 1.82
C LYS A 30 -49.51 -37.64 1.06
N PRO A 31 -49.67 -38.93 0.68
CA PRO A 31 -48.53 -39.70 0.19
C PRO A 31 -48.15 -39.30 -1.24
N THR A 32 -46.86 -39.10 -1.44
CA THR A 32 -46.13 -39.91 -2.41
C THR A 32 -46.27 -41.39 -2.03
N LYS A 33 -46.64 -42.24 -3.00
CA LYS A 33 -46.98 -43.68 -2.87
C LYS A 33 -46.10 -44.45 -1.87
N VAL A 34 -46.66 -44.90 -0.74
CA VAL A 34 -46.05 -45.92 0.12
C VAL A 34 -46.66 -47.27 -0.28
N SER A 35 -45.81 -48.23 -0.66
CA SER A 35 -46.22 -49.48 -1.31
C SER A 35 -46.78 -50.55 -0.36
N ASN A 36 -46.44 -50.49 0.93
CA ASN A 36 -46.66 -51.56 1.91
C ASN A 36 -47.24 -51.04 3.24
N GLU A 37 -48.15 -51.80 3.85
CA GLU A 37 -48.89 -51.42 5.07
C GLU A 37 -48.01 -51.45 6.33
N GLU A 38 -47.08 -52.40 6.41
CA GLU A 38 -46.16 -52.54 7.55
C GLU A 38 -45.22 -51.34 7.69
N ASP A 39 -44.67 -50.85 6.58
CA ASP A 39 -43.81 -49.65 6.56
C ASP A 39 -44.60 -48.40 6.97
N ALA A 40 -45.86 -48.29 6.52
CA ALA A 40 -46.74 -47.17 6.88
C ALA A 40 -47.03 -47.15 8.40
N LEU A 41 -47.22 -48.32 9.02
CA LEU A 41 -47.41 -48.45 10.47
C LEU A 41 -46.12 -48.14 11.25
N ALA A 42 -44.96 -48.58 10.74
CA ALA A 42 -43.65 -48.29 11.36
C ALA A 42 -43.33 -46.79 11.34
N TYR A 43 -43.49 -46.13 10.18
CA TYR A 43 -43.34 -44.67 10.08
C TYR A 43 -44.33 -43.92 10.95
N PHE A 44 -45.57 -44.41 11.03
CA PHE A 44 -46.60 -43.80 11.89
C PHE A 44 -46.19 -43.83 13.37
N LEU A 45 -45.73 -44.97 13.87
CA LEU A 45 -45.27 -45.08 15.26
C LEU A 45 -44.11 -44.13 15.53
N GLN A 46 -43.12 -44.09 14.64
CA GLN A 46 -41.96 -43.20 14.76
C GLN A 46 -42.36 -41.72 14.74
N TYR A 47 -43.26 -41.33 13.84
CA TYR A 47 -43.66 -39.94 13.67
C TYR A 47 -44.60 -39.48 14.79
N SER A 48 -45.47 -40.36 15.29
CA SER A 48 -46.42 -40.04 16.35
C SER A 48 -45.74 -39.61 17.65
N VAL A 49 -44.60 -40.21 17.98
CA VAL A 49 -43.80 -39.85 19.16
C VAL A 49 -43.17 -38.47 18.99
N LYS A 50 -42.52 -38.22 17.84
CA LYS A 50 -41.87 -36.95 17.53
C LYS A 50 -42.85 -35.79 17.33
N LEU A 51 -44.06 -36.06 16.82
CA LEU A 51 -45.07 -35.04 16.58
C LEU A 51 -45.81 -34.60 17.85
N ARG A 52 -45.77 -35.42 18.91
CA ARG A 52 -46.54 -35.20 20.13
C ARG A 52 -46.33 -33.83 20.78
N PRO A 53 -45.08 -33.37 20.99
CA PRO A 53 -44.86 -32.06 21.62
C PRO A 53 -45.44 -30.88 20.82
N PHE A 54 -45.57 -31.02 19.50
CA PHE A 54 -45.98 -29.92 18.62
C PHE A 54 -47.47 -29.59 18.72
N TYR A 55 -48.35 -30.60 18.71
CA TYR A 55 -49.80 -30.36 18.81
C TYR A 55 -50.29 -30.22 20.27
N GLU A 56 -49.55 -30.74 21.24
CA GLU A 56 -49.88 -30.56 22.66
C GLU A 56 -49.64 -29.09 23.08
N THR A 57 -48.55 -28.50 22.60
CA THR A 57 -48.16 -27.12 22.92
C THR A 57 -49.01 -26.09 22.19
N GLU A 58 -49.15 -26.20 20.86
CA GLU A 58 -49.89 -25.21 20.05
C GLU A 58 -50.85 -25.84 19.03
N ALA A 59 -51.84 -25.07 18.59
CA ALA A 59 -52.75 -25.49 17.53
C ALA A 59 -52.03 -25.42 16.16
N LEU A 60 -51.59 -26.57 15.65
CA LEU A 60 -50.83 -26.64 14.40
C LEU A 60 -51.67 -26.25 13.18
N LYS A 61 -51.17 -25.31 12.37
CA LYS A 61 -51.72 -25.03 11.05
C LYS A 61 -51.27 -26.11 10.06
N ALA A 62 -52.09 -26.38 9.04
CA ALA A 62 -51.80 -27.42 8.05
C ALA A 62 -50.44 -27.23 7.35
N GLU A 63 -50.04 -25.99 7.08
CA GLU A 63 -48.75 -25.64 6.48
C GLU A 63 -47.58 -25.98 7.41
N SER A 64 -47.68 -25.63 8.71
CA SER A 64 -46.66 -25.94 9.72
C SER A 64 -46.53 -27.45 9.97
N THR A 65 -47.67 -28.18 9.98
CA THR A 65 -47.66 -29.64 10.11
C THR A 65 -46.92 -30.32 8.96
N GLN A 66 -47.12 -29.84 7.73
CA GLN A 66 -46.44 -30.39 6.56
C GLN A 66 -44.92 -30.16 6.64
N LEU A 67 -44.48 -28.97 7.04
CA LEU A 67 -43.06 -28.66 7.25
C LEU A 67 -42.40 -29.57 8.29
N ILE A 68 -43.08 -29.81 9.42
CA ILE A 68 -42.58 -30.70 10.48
C ILE A 68 -42.46 -32.14 9.97
N VAL A 69 -43.47 -32.64 9.26
CA VAL A 69 -43.47 -34.01 8.72
C VAL A 69 -42.39 -34.18 7.64
N ASP A 70 -42.21 -33.19 6.77
CA ASP A 70 -41.16 -33.23 5.75
C ASP A 70 -39.76 -33.16 6.39
N CYS A 71 -39.59 -32.41 7.49
CA CYS A 71 -38.36 -32.38 8.28
C CYS A 71 -38.04 -33.76 8.89
N ILE A 72 -39.02 -34.41 9.52
CA ILE A 72 -38.85 -35.77 10.09
C ILE A 72 -38.48 -36.78 8.99
N ARG A 73 -39.05 -36.63 7.79
CA ARG A 73 -38.75 -37.50 6.65
C ARG A 73 -37.31 -37.32 6.16
N ASN A 74 -36.85 -36.08 6.05
CA ASN A 74 -35.52 -35.77 5.54
C ASN A 74 -34.42 -36.09 6.57
N HIS A 75 -34.74 -36.04 7.86
CA HIS A 75 -33.80 -36.26 8.96
C HIS A 75 -34.38 -37.22 10.01
N PRO A 76 -34.45 -38.53 9.73
CA PRO A 76 -35.06 -39.52 10.62
C PRO A 76 -34.33 -39.67 11.97
N GLU A 77 -33.04 -39.33 12.03
CA GLU A 77 -32.20 -39.35 13.24
C GLU A 77 -32.38 -38.14 14.15
N TRP A 78 -32.98 -37.05 13.66
CA TRP A 78 -33.12 -35.82 14.45
C TRP A 78 -34.07 -36.02 15.64
N SER A 79 -33.66 -35.50 16.78
CA SER A 79 -34.53 -35.43 17.96
C SER A 79 -35.63 -34.40 17.78
N THR A 80 -36.62 -34.43 18.67
CA THR A 80 -37.77 -33.51 18.60
C THR A 80 -37.32 -32.06 18.77
N ALA A 81 -36.24 -31.83 19.53
CA ALA A 81 -35.63 -30.52 19.71
C ALA A 81 -34.99 -29.96 18.43
N HIS A 82 -34.30 -30.80 17.63
CA HIS A 82 -33.74 -30.36 16.33
C HIS A 82 -34.86 -29.95 15.36
N ILE A 83 -35.93 -30.75 15.31
CA ILE A 83 -37.08 -30.49 14.45
C ILE A 83 -37.79 -29.19 14.87
N ALA A 84 -37.92 -28.94 16.17
CA ALA A 84 -38.53 -27.71 16.69
C ALA A 84 -37.78 -26.45 16.25
N ILE A 85 -36.45 -26.52 16.18
CA ILE A 85 -35.61 -25.40 15.74
C ILE A 85 -35.69 -25.22 14.23
N GLU A 86 -35.56 -26.29 13.44
CA GLU A 86 -35.66 -26.22 11.97
C GLU A 86 -37.00 -25.65 11.51
N THR A 87 -38.06 -25.94 12.25
CA THR A 87 -39.43 -25.50 11.93
C THR A 87 -39.83 -24.17 12.60
N GLY A 88 -38.94 -23.56 13.39
CA GLY A 88 -39.17 -22.29 14.07
C GLY A 88 -40.20 -22.34 15.21
N GLN A 89 -40.53 -23.53 15.71
CA GLN A 89 -41.56 -23.74 16.74
C GLN A 89 -40.99 -23.53 18.14
N ARG A 90 -40.81 -22.25 18.50
CA ARG A 90 -40.18 -21.83 19.76
C ARG A 90 -40.90 -22.35 21.00
N ASP A 91 -42.23 -22.27 21.04
CA ASP A 91 -43.00 -22.65 22.23
C ASP A 91 -42.89 -24.15 22.53
N CYS A 92 -42.65 -24.98 21.51
CA CYS A 92 -42.46 -26.41 21.67
C CYS A 92 -41.19 -26.75 22.46
N LEU A 93 -40.21 -25.85 22.52
CA LEU A 93 -38.99 -26.04 23.32
C LEU A 93 -39.32 -26.19 24.80
N LYS A 94 -40.40 -25.57 25.31
CA LYS A 94 -40.83 -25.65 26.72
C LYS A 94 -41.43 -27.00 27.11
N HIS A 95 -41.75 -27.84 26.14
CA HIS A 95 -42.39 -29.12 26.39
C HIS A 95 -41.44 -30.11 27.09
N ASN A 96 -41.90 -30.78 28.15
CA ASN A 96 -41.07 -31.69 28.96
C ASN A 96 -40.30 -32.75 28.14
N HIS A 97 -40.93 -33.29 27.09
CA HIS A 97 -40.26 -34.25 26.22
C HIS A 97 -39.12 -33.61 25.41
N VAL A 98 -39.30 -32.38 24.91
CA VAL A 98 -38.28 -31.66 24.14
C VAL A 98 -37.13 -31.23 25.04
N GLN A 99 -37.43 -30.80 26.27
CA GLN A 99 -36.43 -30.51 27.31
C GLN A 99 -35.53 -31.71 27.60
N SER A 100 -36.09 -32.93 27.65
CA SER A 100 -35.27 -34.14 27.85
C SER A 100 -34.29 -34.44 26.72
N GLU A 101 -34.51 -33.87 25.53
CA GLU A 101 -33.70 -34.07 24.32
C GLU A 101 -32.88 -32.82 23.94
N ILE A 102 -32.86 -31.76 24.76
CA ILE A 102 -32.29 -30.46 24.39
C ILE A 102 -30.79 -30.48 24.10
N ASN A 103 -30.09 -31.49 24.62
CA ASN A 103 -28.65 -31.72 24.44
C ASN A 103 -28.35 -32.99 23.61
N SER A 104 -29.37 -33.58 22.97
CA SER A 104 -29.18 -34.73 22.09
C SER A 104 -28.31 -34.35 20.88
N GLN A 105 -27.57 -35.31 20.35
CA GLN A 105 -26.70 -35.11 19.20
C GLN A 105 -27.24 -35.85 17.98
N ASP A 106 -27.20 -35.20 16.81
CA ASP A 106 -27.49 -35.84 15.53
C ASP A 106 -26.31 -36.71 15.03
N ASN A 107 -26.44 -37.30 13.84
CA ASN A 107 -25.40 -38.14 13.24
C ASN A 107 -24.08 -37.42 12.97
N SER A 108 -24.05 -36.09 12.98
CA SER A 108 -22.84 -35.26 12.85
C SER A 108 -22.34 -34.74 14.20
N GLY A 109 -22.96 -35.14 15.31
CA GLY A 109 -22.63 -34.65 16.64
C GLY A 109 -23.22 -33.28 16.97
N ARG A 110 -24.06 -32.70 16.10
CA ARG A 110 -24.66 -31.37 16.34
C ARG A 110 -25.78 -31.49 17.36
N THR A 111 -25.88 -30.48 18.21
CA THR A 111 -26.99 -30.31 19.15
C THR A 111 -28.05 -29.36 18.58
N PRO A 112 -29.26 -29.31 19.16
CA PRO A 112 -30.27 -28.33 18.78
C PRO A 112 -29.71 -26.89 18.82
N LEU A 113 -28.88 -26.56 19.81
CA LEU A 113 -28.23 -25.24 19.91
C LEU A 113 -27.29 -24.94 18.74
N HIS A 114 -26.53 -25.93 18.23
CA HIS A 114 -25.70 -25.75 17.04
C HIS A 114 -26.56 -25.37 15.82
N LEU A 115 -27.68 -26.08 15.63
CA LEU A 115 -28.61 -25.82 14.54
C LEU A 115 -29.28 -24.44 14.66
N ALA A 116 -29.67 -24.04 15.88
CA ALA A 116 -30.24 -22.70 16.11
C ALA A 116 -29.23 -21.58 15.78
N CYS A 117 -27.95 -21.79 16.12
CA CYS A 117 -26.88 -20.86 15.76
C CYS A 117 -26.64 -20.85 14.24
N GLU A 118 -26.63 -22.00 13.57
CA GLU A 118 -26.44 -22.13 12.12
C GLU A 118 -27.54 -21.40 11.32
N ARG A 119 -28.79 -21.45 11.82
CA ARG A 119 -29.97 -20.85 11.18
C ARG A 119 -30.18 -19.38 11.52
N GLU A 120 -29.36 -18.80 12.39
CA GLU A 120 -29.52 -17.43 12.91
C GLU A 120 -30.87 -17.19 13.62
N GLU A 121 -31.46 -18.24 14.20
CA GLU A 121 -32.75 -18.17 14.89
C GLU A 121 -32.59 -17.65 16.32
N VAL A 122 -32.35 -16.35 16.46
CA VAL A 122 -32.08 -15.67 17.74
C VAL A 122 -33.14 -15.96 18.81
N GLY A 123 -34.41 -16.07 18.40
CA GLY A 123 -35.51 -16.41 19.30
C GLY A 123 -35.39 -17.82 19.90
N CYS A 124 -34.98 -18.79 19.08
CA CYS A 124 -34.69 -20.15 19.53
C CYS A 124 -33.42 -20.19 20.38
N VAL A 125 -32.35 -19.50 19.98
CA VAL A 125 -31.10 -19.43 20.75
C VAL A 125 -31.35 -18.87 22.15
N ARG A 126 -32.12 -17.78 22.27
CA ARG A 126 -32.50 -17.20 23.56
C ARG A 126 -33.27 -18.19 24.44
N GLU A 127 -34.29 -18.81 23.89
CA GLU A 127 -35.13 -19.78 24.61
C GLU A 127 -34.33 -21.00 25.09
N LEU A 128 -33.41 -21.49 24.25
CA LEU A 128 -32.54 -22.62 24.59
C LEU A 128 -31.59 -22.29 25.74
N LEU A 129 -31.08 -21.07 25.80
CA LEU A 129 -30.10 -20.66 26.81
C LEU A 129 -30.76 -20.19 28.11
N GLU A 130 -31.77 -19.32 28.04
CA GLU A 130 -32.40 -18.67 29.20
C GLU A 130 -33.38 -19.61 29.91
N GLU A 131 -34.25 -20.29 29.15
CA GLU A 131 -35.35 -21.07 29.72
C GLU A 131 -35.03 -22.58 29.78
N SER A 132 -34.36 -23.11 28.76
CA SER A 132 -34.09 -24.56 28.62
C SER A 132 -32.74 -25.01 29.18
N GLN A 133 -31.88 -24.06 29.58
CA GLN A 133 -30.53 -24.32 30.12
C GLN A 133 -29.70 -25.30 29.27
N ALA A 134 -29.75 -25.14 27.94
CA ALA A 134 -29.00 -25.96 27.01
C ALA A 134 -27.49 -25.81 27.22
N ARG A 135 -26.75 -26.92 27.06
CA ARG A 135 -25.29 -26.94 27.23
C ARG A 135 -24.59 -26.31 26.04
N THR A 136 -23.67 -25.39 26.30
CA THR A 136 -22.90 -24.65 25.28
C THR A 136 -21.52 -25.25 25.00
N ASP A 137 -21.11 -26.24 25.79
CA ASP A 137 -19.77 -26.86 25.77
C ASP A 137 -19.69 -28.14 24.92
N ILE A 138 -20.84 -28.63 24.42
CA ILE A 138 -20.88 -29.83 23.58
C ILE A 138 -20.25 -29.51 22.22
N LYS A 139 -19.39 -30.42 21.77
CA LYS A 139 -18.69 -30.34 20.48
C LYS A 139 -19.30 -31.30 19.47
N ASP A 140 -19.36 -30.88 18.22
CA ASP A 140 -19.73 -31.75 17.09
C ASP A 140 -18.56 -32.69 16.69
N GLN A 141 -18.71 -33.44 15.59
CA GLN A 141 -17.65 -34.31 15.08
C GLN A 141 -16.38 -33.59 14.60
N SER A 142 -16.49 -32.31 14.22
CA SER A 142 -15.36 -31.46 13.86
C SER A 142 -14.71 -30.79 15.08
N GLY A 143 -15.30 -30.96 16.27
CA GLY A 143 -14.87 -30.29 17.49
C GLY A 143 -15.45 -28.88 17.64
N ASP A 144 -16.34 -28.46 16.75
CA ASP A 144 -16.96 -27.14 16.78
C ASP A 144 -18.01 -27.07 17.90
N THR A 145 -18.01 -25.97 18.64
CA THR A 145 -19.06 -25.62 19.62
C THR A 145 -20.14 -24.74 18.98
N ALA A 146 -21.25 -24.51 19.68
CA ALA A 146 -22.27 -23.54 19.25
C ALA A 146 -21.68 -22.15 18.93
N MET A 147 -20.62 -21.77 19.64
CA MET A 147 -19.91 -20.52 19.40
C MET A 147 -19.16 -20.50 18.06
N HIS A 148 -18.57 -21.63 17.64
CA HIS A 148 -17.93 -21.76 16.33
C HIS A 148 -18.96 -21.61 15.20
N TYR A 149 -20.15 -22.19 15.36
CA TYR A 149 -21.25 -22.03 14.40
C TYR A 149 -21.71 -20.58 14.30
N ALA A 150 -21.89 -19.89 15.43
CA ALA A 150 -22.22 -18.48 15.43
C ALA A 150 -21.11 -17.63 14.77
N ALA A 151 -19.83 -17.97 14.97
CA ALA A 151 -18.69 -17.29 14.35
C ALA A 151 -18.57 -17.49 12.83
N LYS A 152 -19.19 -18.54 12.27
CA LYS A 152 -19.28 -18.74 10.81
C LYS A 152 -20.24 -17.74 10.15
N LEU A 153 -21.19 -17.19 10.93
CA LEU A 153 -22.12 -16.16 10.49
C LEU A 153 -21.49 -14.77 10.59
N ASP A 154 -21.93 -13.83 9.76
CA ASP A 154 -21.53 -12.41 9.87
C ASP A 154 -22.53 -11.59 10.70
N SER A 155 -23.13 -12.21 11.72
CA SER A 155 -24.17 -11.60 12.55
C SER A 155 -23.71 -11.48 14.00
N PRO A 156 -23.70 -10.26 14.58
CA PRO A 156 -23.29 -10.08 15.97
C PRO A 156 -24.36 -10.58 16.95
N THR A 157 -25.62 -10.69 16.53
CA THR A 157 -26.77 -10.91 17.42
C THR A 157 -26.69 -12.25 18.14
N VAL A 158 -26.44 -13.33 17.41
CA VAL A 158 -26.31 -14.68 18.00
C VAL A 158 -25.12 -14.73 18.95
N ILE A 159 -24.01 -14.09 18.59
CA ILE A 159 -22.79 -14.06 19.40
C ILE A 159 -23.01 -13.29 20.70
N GLN A 160 -23.66 -12.12 20.63
CA GLN A 160 -24.00 -11.32 21.81
C GLN A 160 -24.92 -12.07 22.77
N VAL A 161 -25.91 -12.80 22.26
CA VAL A 161 -26.79 -13.62 23.10
C VAL A 161 -26.00 -14.73 23.79
N LEU A 162 -25.11 -15.42 23.07
CA LEU A 162 -24.25 -16.45 23.66
C LEU A 162 -23.30 -15.85 24.72
N CYS A 163 -22.63 -14.74 24.43
CA CYS A 163 -21.72 -14.09 25.37
C CYS A 163 -22.43 -13.57 26.64
N SER A 164 -23.71 -13.18 26.57
CA SER A 164 -24.47 -12.67 27.72
C SER A 164 -24.64 -13.69 28.86
N GLN A 165 -24.54 -14.99 28.56
CA GLN A 165 -24.71 -16.09 29.53
C GLN A 165 -23.38 -16.70 30.00
N LEU A 166 -22.25 -16.00 29.82
CA LEU A 166 -20.89 -16.50 30.12
C LEU A 166 -20.62 -17.88 29.46
N CYS A 167 -20.75 -17.97 28.14
CA CYS A 167 -20.37 -19.19 27.43
C CYS A 167 -18.86 -19.50 27.59
N PRO A 168 -18.47 -20.65 28.18
CA PRO A 168 -17.06 -21.04 28.27
C PRO A 168 -16.42 -21.30 26.91
N GLY A 169 -17.23 -21.58 25.88
CA GLY A 169 -16.81 -21.92 24.53
C GLY A 169 -16.19 -20.79 23.70
N VAL A 170 -16.11 -19.56 24.20
CA VAL A 170 -15.60 -18.39 23.46
C VAL A 170 -14.13 -18.54 23.05
N ASN A 171 -13.34 -19.28 23.85
CA ASN A 171 -11.91 -19.52 23.61
C ASN A 171 -11.58 -21.01 23.40
N GLU A 172 -12.59 -21.87 23.32
CA GLU A 172 -12.39 -23.30 23.08
C GLU A 172 -11.86 -23.55 21.67
N LEU A 173 -11.01 -24.57 21.53
CA LEU A 173 -10.48 -24.98 20.23
C LEU A 173 -11.28 -26.16 19.67
N ASN A 174 -11.53 -26.11 18.36
CA ASN A 174 -12.03 -27.25 17.59
C ASN A 174 -10.90 -28.24 17.23
N SER A 175 -11.21 -29.27 16.44
CA SER A 175 -10.23 -30.31 16.09
C SER A 175 -9.11 -29.82 15.17
N ASP A 176 -9.35 -28.72 14.44
CA ASP A 176 -8.34 -28.05 13.61
C ASP A 176 -7.46 -27.08 14.44
N GLY A 177 -7.72 -26.98 15.76
CA GLY A 177 -7.05 -26.04 16.63
C GLY A 177 -7.45 -24.59 16.37
N GLU A 178 -8.66 -24.34 15.87
CA GLU A 178 -9.21 -23.00 15.68
C GLU A 178 -10.13 -22.64 16.85
N SER A 179 -10.03 -21.42 17.38
CA SER A 179 -11.08 -20.85 18.24
C SER A 179 -12.17 -20.19 17.41
N PRO A 180 -13.34 -19.82 17.98
CA PRO A 180 -14.37 -19.06 17.26
C PRO A 180 -13.82 -17.79 16.60
N LEU A 181 -12.88 -17.11 17.26
CA LEU A 181 -12.21 -15.93 16.71
C LEU A 181 -11.33 -16.28 15.50
N HIS A 182 -10.64 -17.42 15.50
CA HIS A 182 -9.89 -17.91 14.33
C HIS A 182 -10.82 -18.20 13.15
N VAL A 183 -11.95 -18.86 13.39
CA VAL A 183 -12.94 -19.17 12.35
C VAL A 183 -13.51 -17.90 11.72
N ALA A 184 -13.88 -16.91 12.55
CA ALA A 184 -14.37 -15.62 12.07
C ALA A 184 -13.30 -14.89 11.22
N CYS A 185 -12.04 -14.90 11.66
CA CYS A 185 -10.91 -14.31 10.94
C CYS A 185 -10.58 -15.04 9.63
N ARG A 186 -10.73 -16.36 9.57
CA ARG A 186 -10.51 -17.15 8.34
C ARG A 186 -11.59 -16.90 7.29
N LEU A 187 -12.82 -16.65 7.73
CA LEU A 187 -13.99 -16.44 6.88
C LEU A 187 -14.28 -14.96 6.58
N GLY A 188 -13.47 -14.03 7.10
CA GLY A 188 -13.67 -12.59 6.88
C GLY A 188 -14.93 -12.02 7.55
N ARG A 189 -15.39 -12.61 8.67
CA ARG A 189 -16.63 -12.20 9.35
C ARG A 189 -16.38 -11.05 10.32
N ILE A 190 -16.40 -9.83 9.79
CA ILE A 190 -16.01 -8.61 10.52
C ILE A 190 -16.91 -8.38 11.74
N GLN A 191 -18.24 -8.54 11.59
CA GLN A 191 -19.18 -8.30 12.68
C GLN A 191 -19.05 -9.36 13.77
N ALA A 192 -18.75 -10.61 13.37
CA ALA A 192 -18.49 -11.68 14.31
C ALA A 192 -17.19 -11.46 15.08
N VAL A 193 -16.10 -11.04 14.41
CA VAL A 193 -14.83 -10.69 15.08
C VAL A 193 -15.06 -9.61 16.13
N ARG A 194 -15.78 -8.54 15.80
CA ARG A 194 -16.10 -7.48 16.76
C ARG A 194 -16.91 -8.01 17.94
N ALA A 195 -18.00 -8.72 17.68
CA ALA A 195 -18.88 -9.25 18.73
C ALA A 195 -18.15 -10.25 19.65
N LEU A 196 -17.26 -11.08 19.10
CA LEU A 196 -16.45 -12.01 19.88
C LEU A 196 -15.46 -11.27 20.79
N LEU A 197 -14.77 -10.25 20.28
CA LEU A 197 -13.82 -9.45 21.07
C LEU A 197 -14.53 -8.68 22.18
N GLU A 198 -15.69 -8.05 21.89
CA GLU A 198 -16.54 -7.41 22.90
C GLU A 198 -17.09 -8.42 23.92
N GLY A 199 -17.36 -9.64 23.48
CA GLY A 199 -17.84 -10.77 24.27
C GLY A 199 -16.78 -11.50 25.10
N GLY A 200 -15.54 -10.98 25.17
CA GLY A 200 -14.46 -11.53 25.99
C GLY A 200 -13.60 -12.60 25.30
N ALA A 201 -13.65 -12.71 23.97
CA ALA A 201 -12.71 -13.53 23.22
C ALA A 201 -11.30 -12.99 23.36
N LYS A 202 -10.36 -13.88 23.65
CA LYS A 202 -8.96 -13.54 23.80
C LYS A 202 -8.26 -13.59 22.44
N SER A 203 -7.53 -12.53 22.14
CA SER A 203 -6.66 -12.41 20.96
C SER A 203 -5.36 -13.20 21.07
N ASP A 204 -5.00 -13.68 22.27
CA ASP A 204 -3.77 -14.43 22.56
C ASP A 204 -3.98 -15.96 22.59
N VAL A 205 -5.12 -16.46 22.10
CA VAL A 205 -5.33 -17.90 21.98
C VAL A 205 -4.47 -18.44 20.84
N ILE A 206 -3.60 -19.40 21.15
CA ILE A 206 -2.75 -20.06 20.15
C ILE A 206 -3.57 -21.16 19.46
N GLY A 207 -3.84 -20.98 18.17
CA GLY A 207 -4.43 -21.99 17.31
C GLY A 207 -3.43 -22.70 16.39
N GLY A 208 -3.93 -23.54 15.48
CA GLY A 208 -3.12 -24.31 14.53
C GLY A 208 -2.29 -23.46 13.56
N THR A 209 -2.68 -22.21 13.32
CA THR A 209 -1.98 -21.24 12.46
C THR A 209 -1.36 -20.07 13.24
N GLY A 210 -1.16 -20.23 14.54
CA GLY A 210 -0.73 -19.16 15.45
C GLY A 210 -1.92 -18.43 16.06
N TYR A 211 -1.75 -17.14 16.39
CA TYR A 211 -2.83 -16.31 16.95
C TYR A 211 -3.90 -15.94 15.89
N PRO A 212 -5.11 -15.49 16.27
CA PRO A 212 -6.16 -15.08 15.35
C PRO A 212 -5.71 -14.01 14.33
N ILE A 213 -4.84 -13.07 14.74
CA ILE A 213 -4.26 -12.09 13.81
C ILE A 213 -3.45 -12.77 12.69
N HIS A 214 -2.70 -13.83 12.99
CA HIS A 214 -1.94 -14.59 11.99
C HIS A 214 -2.87 -15.31 11.02
N THR A 215 -4.01 -15.83 11.49
CA THR A 215 -5.06 -16.37 10.63
C THR A 215 -5.62 -15.29 9.71
N ALA A 216 -6.01 -14.14 10.24
CA ALA A 216 -6.49 -13.03 9.42
C ALA A 216 -5.45 -12.58 8.38
N MET A 217 -4.17 -12.49 8.76
CA MET A 217 -3.06 -12.20 7.84
C MET A 217 -2.89 -13.28 6.75
N LYS A 218 -3.01 -14.57 7.12
CA LYS A 218 -2.89 -15.70 6.20
C LYS A 218 -3.99 -15.67 5.13
N TYR A 219 -5.20 -15.24 5.47
CA TYR A 219 -6.32 -15.11 4.53
C TYR A 219 -6.45 -13.71 3.91
N SER A 220 -5.59 -12.76 4.33
CA SER A 220 -5.60 -11.37 3.87
C SER A 220 -6.88 -10.60 4.22
N GLU A 221 -7.51 -10.93 5.35
CA GLU A 221 -8.75 -10.31 5.82
C GLU A 221 -8.43 -9.00 6.55
N LYS A 222 -8.29 -7.92 5.78
CA LYS A 222 -7.84 -6.60 6.23
C LYS A 222 -8.70 -6.05 7.37
N GLU A 223 -10.01 -6.07 7.19
CA GLU A 223 -10.95 -5.50 8.16
C GLU A 223 -10.93 -6.28 9.48
N CYS A 224 -10.73 -7.60 9.44
CA CYS A 224 -10.56 -8.40 10.66
C CYS A 224 -9.28 -8.02 11.41
N VAL A 225 -8.16 -7.81 10.71
CA VAL A 225 -6.91 -7.33 11.33
C VAL A 225 -7.11 -5.97 11.99
N VAL A 226 -7.82 -5.04 11.34
CA VAL A 226 -8.13 -3.73 11.90
C VAL A 226 -8.92 -3.85 13.21
N GLU A 227 -9.95 -4.69 13.25
CA GLU A 227 -10.77 -4.85 14.46
C GLU A 227 -9.97 -5.53 15.60
N ILE A 228 -9.11 -6.50 15.30
CA ILE A 228 -8.23 -7.12 16.30
C ILE A 228 -7.25 -6.08 16.87
N LEU A 229 -6.61 -5.28 16.03
CA LEU A 229 -5.63 -4.27 16.46
C LEU A 229 -6.28 -3.14 17.28
N LYS A 230 -7.56 -2.82 17.02
CA LYS A 230 -8.33 -1.88 17.85
C LYS A 230 -8.61 -2.43 19.25
N ALA A 231 -8.92 -3.72 19.36
CA ALA A 231 -9.19 -4.36 20.64
C ALA A 231 -7.92 -4.64 21.44
N ASP A 232 -6.86 -5.10 20.77
CA ASP A 232 -5.57 -5.43 21.37
C ASP A 232 -4.41 -5.03 20.44
N GLY A 233 -3.85 -3.84 20.70
CA GLY A 233 -2.69 -3.33 19.98
C GLY A 233 -1.41 -4.17 20.19
N GLY A 234 -1.36 -5.02 21.22
CA GLY A 234 -0.24 -5.94 21.46
C GLY A 234 -0.07 -6.99 20.38
N GLN A 235 -1.16 -7.32 19.66
CA GLN A 235 -1.13 -8.30 18.56
C GLN A 235 -0.25 -7.88 17.38
N LEU A 236 0.06 -6.59 17.25
CA LEU A 236 0.89 -6.06 16.16
C LEU A 236 2.30 -6.68 16.10
N GLN A 237 2.81 -7.12 17.26
CA GLN A 237 4.14 -7.72 17.41
C GLN A 237 4.05 -9.16 17.94
N ALA A 238 2.86 -9.77 17.92
CA ALA A 238 2.70 -11.14 18.37
C ALA A 238 3.54 -12.08 17.50
N GLU A 239 4.39 -12.90 18.11
CA GLU A 239 5.23 -13.84 17.39
C GLU A 239 4.48 -15.13 17.11
N ASP A 240 4.38 -15.52 15.85
CA ASP A 240 3.90 -16.86 15.50
C ASP A 240 4.69 -17.94 16.29
N PRO A 241 4.00 -18.86 16.98
CA PRO A 241 4.64 -19.92 17.76
C PRO A 241 5.65 -20.77 16.98
N ILE A 242 5.38 -21.03 15.69
CA ILE A 242 6.17 -21.96 14.87
C ILE A 242 7.46 -21.30 14.37
N TYR A 243 7.34 -20.19 13.64
CA TYR A 243 8.49 -19.53 12.98
C TYR A 243 8.99 -18.30 13.74
N GLY A 244 8.27 -17.83 14.75
CA GLY A 244 8.58 -16.59 15.48
C GLY A 244 8.41 -15.32 14.65
N GLY A 245 7.62 -15.36 13.57
CA GLY A 245 7.39 -14.20 12.73
C GLY A 245 6.23 -13.35 13.25
N THR A 246 6.40 -12.04 13.26
CA THR A 246 5.32 -11.07 13.53
C THR A 246 4.25 -11.10 12.41
N PRO A 247 3.05 -10.51 12.60
CA PRO A 247 2.04 -10.42 11.54
C PRO A 247 2.59 -9.88 10.22
N LEU A 248 3.54 -8.96 10.27
CA LEU A 248 4.18 -8.38 9.08
C LEU A 248 4.88 -9.42 8.21
N HIS A 249 5.48 -10.47 8.80
CA HIS A 249 6.11 -11.58 8.07
C HIS A 249 5.10 -12.37 7.22
N TRP A 250 3.84 -12.41 7.65
CA TRP A 250 2.77 -13.19 7.02
C TRP A 250 2.01 -12.43 5.94
N SER A 251 2.28 -11.13 5.77
CA SER A 251 1.63 -10.28 4.76
C SER A 251 1.78 -10.83 3.35
N LYS A 252 0.67 -10.91 2.60
CA LYS A 252 0.70 -11.45 1.22
C LYS A 252 0.71 -10.39 0.13
N ASN A 253 0.18 -9.20 0.43
CA ASN A 253 0.02 -8.11 -0.51
C ASN A 253 0.54 -6.79 0.10
N ALA A 254 0.68 -5.78 -0.75
CA ALA A 254 1.12 -4.44 -0.35
C ALA A 254 0.15 -3.77 0.64
N GLU A 255 -1.16 -4.03 0.52
CA GLU A 255 -2.17 -3.42 1.39
C GLU A 255 -2.07 -3.87 2.85
N MET A 256 -1.87 -5.16 3.10
CA MET A 256 -1.69 -5.68 4.46
C MET A 256 -0.37 -5.19 5.07
N CYS A 257 0.71 -5.09 4.26
CA CYS A 257 1.96 -4.46 4.71
C CYS A 257 1.71 -3.01 5.15
N ARG A 258 1.05 -2.20 4.31
CA ARG A 258 0.75 -0.79 4.64
C ARG A 258 -0.07 -0.67 5.91
N LEU A 259 -1.13 -1.46 6.05
CA LEU A 259 -1.98 -1.45 7.24
C LEU A 259 -1.15 -1.66 8.52
N LEU A 260 -0.29 -2.68 8.55
CA LEU A 260 0.53 -2.98 9.73
C LEU A 260 1.58 -1.89 10.00
N LEU A 261 2.18 -1.33 8.96
CA LEU A 261 3.20 -0.28 9.09
C LEU A 261 2.60 1.05 9.57
N GLU A 262 1.42 1.42 9.09
CA GLU A 262 0.69 2.60 9.55
C GLU A 262 0.29 2.49 11.03
N ASN A 263 0.11 1.26 11.53
CA ASN A 263 -0.13 0.99 12.96
C ASN A 263 1.16 0.84 13.79
N GLY A 264 2.35 1.02 13.19
CA GLY A 264 3.63 1.02 13.91
C GLY A 264 4.34 -0.33 14.01
N SER A 265 4.10 -1.25 13.08
CA SER A 265 4.77 -2.57 13.08
C SER A 265 6.30 -2.45 12.90
N ALA A 266 7.05 -3.40 13.46
CA ALA A 266 8.50 -3.39 13.42
C ALA A 266 9.01 -3.95 12.07
N LEU A 267 9.53 -3.06 11.24
CA LEU A 267 10.00 -3.37 9.88
C LEU A 267 11.15 -4.39 9.82
N ASN A 268 12.13 -4.26 10.72
CA ASN A 268 13.39 -5.00 10.67
C ASN A 268 13.46 -6.11 11.74
N TYR A 269 12.31 -6.56 12.25
CA TYR A 269 12.28 -7.68 13.19
C TYR A 269 12.77 -8.96 12.50
N LEU A 270 13.54 -9.78 13.21
CA LEU A 270 14.02 -11.07 12.73
C LEU A 270 13.24 -12.18 13.42
N SER A 271 12.63 -13.06 12.63
CA SER A 271 11.95 -14.25 13.13
C SER A 271 12.92 -15.22 13.83
N LYS A 272 12.41 -16.29 14.44
CA LYS A 272 13.26 -17.38 14.98
C LYS A 272 14.07 -18.10 13.90
N THR A 273 13.63 -18.05 12.64
CA THR A 273 14.41 -18.53 11.49
C THR A 273 15.50 -17.56 11.05
N GLY A 274 15.57 -16.37 11.65
CA GLY A 274 16.49 -15.30 11.29
C GLY A 274 16.06 -14.55 10.03
N GLU A 275 14.81 -14.66 9.58
CA GLU A 275 14.33 -13.95 8.38
C GLU A 275 13.58 -12.69 8.80
N SER A 276 13.77 -11.57 8.10
CA SER A 276 12.94 -10.36 8.26
C SER A 276 11.74 -10.37 7.32
N PRO A 277 10.74 -9.49 7.48
CA PRO A 277 9.63 -9.39 6.54
C PRO A 277 10.09 -9.19 5.09
N LEU A 278 11.14 -8.37 4.89
CA LEU A 278 11.71 -8.13 3.57
C LEU A 278 12.33 -9.41 2.98
N HIS A 279 13.00 -10.24 3.79
CA HIS A 279 13.50 -11.54 3.35
C HIS A 279 12.37 -12.45 2.87
N ILE A 280 11.27 -12.54 3.64
CA ILE A 280 10.11 -13.36 3.28
C ILE A 280 9.46 -12.87 2.00
N MET A 281 9.21 -11.56 1.85
CA MET A 281 8.60 -11.00 0.63
C MET A 281 9.50 -11.24 -0.60
N THR A 282 10.82 -11.08 -0.42
CA THR A 282 11.80 -11.30 -1.49
C THR A 282 11.86 -12.76 -1.92
N LYS A 283 11.92 -13.70 -0.97
CA LYS A 283 11.91 -15.15 -1.22
C LYS A 283 10.64 -15.61 -1.94
N ARG A 284 9.51 -14.93 -1.70
CA ARG A 284 8.22 -15.22 -2.33
C ARG A 284 7.97 -14.44 -3.63
N GLY A 285 8.89 -13.57 -4.06
CA GLY A 285 8.76 -12.81 -5.31
C GLY A 285 7.71 -11.70 -5.27
N ARG A 286 7.37 -11.18 -4.08
CA ARG A 286 6.31 -10.19 -3.90
C ARG A 286 6.89 -8.78 -4.05
N LEU A 287 7.02 -8.29 -5.29
CA LEU A 287 7.60 -6.97 -5.59
C LEU A 287 6.88 -5.84 -4.86
N GLU A 288 5.57 -5.69 -5.04
CA GLU A 288 4.80 -4.58 -4.44
C GLU A 288 4.88 -4.58 -2.90
N ALA A 289 4.77 -5.75 -2.26
CA ALA A 289 4.91 -5.85 -0.81
C ALA A 289 6.34 -5.50 -0.34
N SER A 290 7.36 -5.89 -1.11
CA SER A 290 8.75 -5.51 -0.83
C SER A 290 8.99 -4.02 -1.02
N MET A 291 8.36 -3.40 -2.03
CA MET A 291 8.41 -1.96 -2.27
C MET A 291 7.76 -1.17 -1.13
N VAL A 292 6.62 -1.63 -0.59
CA VAL A 292 6.05 -1.04 0.62
C VAL A 292 7.03 -1.07 1.78
N LEU A 293 7.71 -2.20 2.02
CA LEU A 293 8.70 -2.32 3.11
C LEU A 293 9.89 -1.38 2.88
N LEU A 294 10.49 -1.38 1.67
CA LEU A 294 11.64 -0.54 1.32
C LEU A 294 11.30 0.95 1.43
N THR A 295 10.13 1.35 0.96
CA THR A 295 9.67 2.74 1.01
C THR A 295 9.32 3.20 2.41
N HIS A 296 9.09 2.29 3.37
CA HIS A 296 8.93 2.63 4.79
C HIS A 296 10.25 2.52 5.58
N GLY A 297 11.38 2.25 4.91
CA GLY A 297 12.70 2.22 5.54
C GLY A 297 13.16 0.84 6.03
N ALA A 298 12.63 -0.25 5.45
CA ALA A 298 13.22 -1.57 5.65
C ALA A 298 14.69 -1.58 5.20
N ASN A 299 15.57 -2.18 6.01
CA ASN A 299 16.99 -2.25 5.71
C ASN A 299 17.28 -3.40 4.73
N PRO A 300 17.67 -3.13 3.47
CA PRO A 300 17.97 -4.19 2.50
C PRO A 300 19.25 -4.99 2.83
N ASN A 301 20.12 -4.43 3.68
CA ASN A 301 21.42 -4.99 4.06
C ASN A 301 21.37 -5.80 5.36
N LEU A 302 20.18 -5.97 5.93
CA LEU A 302 20.00 -6.82 7.10
C LEU A 302 20.35 -8.27 6.73
N LYS A 303 21.24 -8.88 7.50
CA LYS A 303 21.62 -10.28 7.31
C LYS A 303 20.58 -11.18 7.97
N GLY A 304 20.00 -12.07 7.17
CA GLY A 304 19.03 -13.04 7.62
C GLY A 304 19.64 -14.41 7.92
N GLN A 305 18.87 -15.46 7.62
CA GLN A 305 19.30 -16.85 7.76
C GLN A 305 20.57 -17.12 6.93
N ASN A 306 21.58 -17.76 7.52
CA ASN A 306 22.89 -18.04 6.92
C ASN A 306 23.67 -16.77 6.49
N GLY A 307 23.35 -15.61 7.05
CA GLY A 307 23.96 -14.34 6.68
C GLY A 307 23.52 -13.81 5.32
N ASP A 308 22.55 -14.46 4.65
CA ASP A 308 22.00 -14.01 3.38
C ASP A 308 21.19 -12.73 3.60
N THR A 309 21.49 -11.67 2.83
CA THR A 309 20.65 -10.46 2.77
C THR A 309 19.46 -10.66 1.82
N ALA A 310 18.53 -9.70 1.79
CA ALA A 310 17.44 -9.70 0.81
C ALA A 310 17.98 -9.82 -0.64
N LEU A 311 19.10 -9.15 -0.96
CA LEU A 311 19.71 -9.23 -2.29
C LEU A 311 20.24 -10.63 -2.61
N HIS A 312 20.84 -11.34 -1.64
CA HIS A 312 21.23 -12.74 -1.82
C HIS A 312 20.03 -13.61 -2.17
N LEU A 313 18.92 -13.46 -1.43
CA LEU A 313 17.69 -14.22 -1.69
C LEU A 313 17.09 -13.91 -3.07
N ALA A 314 17.06 -12.62 -3.46
CA ALA A 314 16.55 -12.21 -4.77
C ALA A 314 17.37 -12.82 -5.92
N MET A 315 18.70 -12.81 -5.80
CA MET A 315 19.63 -13.44 -6.76
C MET A 315 19.46 -14.96 -6.82
N LYS A 316 19.30 -15.61 -5.66
CA LYS A 316 19.11 -17.06 -5.56
C LYS A 316 17.80 -17.53 -6.22
N MET A 317 16.76 -16.71 -6.17
CA MET A 317 15.44 -16.99 -6.75
C MET A 317 15.24 -16.44 -8.17
N ASP A 318 16.24 -15.73 -8.73
CA ASP A 318 16.19 -15.10 -10.06
C ASP A 318 15.07 -14.06 -10.24
N HIS A 319 14.77 -13.29 -9.18
CA HIS A 319 13.74 -12.25 -9.20
C HIS A 319 14.31 -10.89 -9.67
N ILE A 320 14.44 -10.69 -10.98
CA ILE A 320 15.08 -9.50 -11.59
C ILE A 320 14.52 -8.17 -11.07
N ASP A 321 13.20 -8.02 -11.00
CA ASP A 321 12.59 -6.74 -10.60
C ASP A 321 12.91 -6.40 -9.14
N LEU A 322 12.93 -7.42 -8.27
CA LEU A 322 13.34 -7.27 -6.88
C LEU A 322 14.83 -6.97 -6.75
N ILE A 323 15.67 -7.55 -7.60
CA ILE A 323 17.11 -7.26 -7.64
C ILE A 323 17.33 -5.79 -7.98
N LYS A 324 16.70 -5.29 -9.06
CA LYS A 324 16.75 -3.88 -9.44
C LYS A 324 16.26 -2.99 -8.31
N ALA A 325 15.10 -3.32 -7.72
CA ALA A 325 14.52 -2.56 -6.61
C ALA A 325 15.48 -2.51 -5.41
N LEU A 326 16.02 -3.64 -4.96
CA LEU A 326 16.92 -3.69 -3.82
C LEU A 326 18.18 -2.85 -4.05
N ILE A 327 18.81 -2.96 -5.23
CA ILE A 327 20.00 -2.17 -5.57
C ILE A 327 19.68 -0.67 -5.61
N VAL A 328 18.58 -0.28 -6.27
CA VAL A 328 18.12 1.12 -6.29
C VAL A 328 17.94 1.64 -4.87
N PHE A 329 17.37 0.85 -3.98
CA PHE A 329 17.14 1.20 -2.58
C PHE A 329 18.38 1.01 -1.66
N GLY A 330 19.58 0.84 -2.23
CA GLY A 330 20.84 0.86 -1.48
C GLY A 330 21.29 -0.48 -0.92
N ALA A 331 20.82 -1.60 -1.50
CA ALA A 331 21.39 -2.90 -1.20
C ALA A 331 22.87 -2.96 -1.63
N ASP A 332 23.71 -3.37 -0.70
CA ASP A 332 25.14 -3.55 -0.91
C ASP A 332 25.42 -4.90 -1.57
N VAL A 333 26.10 -4.83 -2.71
CA VAL A 333 26.47 -5.95 -3.57
C VAL A 333 27.73 -6.68 -3.08
N GLU A 334 28.42 -6.15 -2.07
CA GLU A 334 29.68 -6.70 -1.52
C GLU A 334 29.50 -7.35 -0.14
N ILE A 335 28.27 -7.38 0.41
CA ILE A 335 28.03 -8.09 1.68
C ILE A 335 28.24 -9.58 1.48
N HIS A 336 29.04 -10.20 2.36
CA HIS A 336 29.27 -11.64 2.34
C HIS A 336 28.30 -12.36 3.28
N ASN A 337 27.71 -13.47 2.83
CA ASN A 337 26.95 -14.39 3.68
C ASN A 337 27.90 -15.24 4.56
N ASP A 338 27.35 -16.15 5.37
CA ASP A 338 28.15 -16.99 6.29
C ASP A 338 29.06 -18.00 5.55
N LEU A 339 28.82 -18.23 4.26
CA LEU A 339 29.67 -19.03 3.37
C LEU A 339 30.77 -18.20 2.69
N GLY A 340 30.84 -16.90 2.96
CA GLY A 340 31.78 -15.99 2.31
C GLY A 340 31.40 -15.64 0.86
N GLU A 341 30.15 -15.86 0.46
CA GLU A 341 29.67 -15.55 -0.88
C GLU A 341 29.05 -14.16 -0.92
N THR A 342 29.38 -13.36 -1.93
CA THR A 342 28.64 -12.13 -2.27
C THR A 342 27.36 -12.48 -3.05
N PRO A 343 26.35 -11.60 -3.13
CA PRO A 343 25.17 -11.81 -3.97
C PRO A 343 25.55 -12.12 -5.43
N GLY A 344 26.61 -11.49 -5.94
CA GLY A 344 27.11 -11.74 -7.28
C GLY A 344 27.77 -13.10 -7.48
N LEU A 345 28.54 -13.58 -6.50
CA LEU A 345 29.09 -14.93 -6.54
C LEU A 345 27.97 -15.97 -6.45
N LEU A 346 26.97 -15.73 -5.60
CA LEU A 346 25.80 -16.56 -5.46
C LEU A 346 25.01 -16.64 -6.78
N ALA A 347 24.82 -15.51 -7.47
CA ALA A 347 24.21 -15.46 -8.80
C ALA A 347 25.01 -16.28 -9.82
N ALA A 348 26.35 -16.15 -9.83
CA ALA A 348 27.21 -16.91 -10.73
C ALA A 348 27.14 -18.43 -10.51
N ARG A 349 26.94 -18.87 -9.26
CA ARG A 349 26.86 -20.29 -8.87
C ARG A 349 25.46 -20.89 -9.00
N SER A 350 24.44 -20.13 -8.60
CA SER A 350 23.07 -20.63 -8.39
C SER A 350 22.16 -20.36 -9.59
N SER A 351 22.41 -19.32 -10.37
CA SER A 351 21.62 -19.02 -11.57
C SER A 351 21.90 -20.04 -12.67
N LYS A 352 21.07 -21.08 -12.74
CA LYS A 352 20.98 -22.00 -13.90
C LYS A 352 20.10 -21.45 -15.04
N GLY A 353 19.51 -20.27 -14.87
CA GLY A 353 18.55 -19.67 -15.80
C GLY A 353 19.17 -18.83 -16.92
N ALA A 354 18.35 -18.47 -17.90
CA ALA A 354 18.70 -17.61 -19.04
C ALA A 354 19.21 -16.21 -18.62
N ASN A 355 18.85 -15.78 -17.39
CA ASN A 355 19.13 -14.45 -16.86
C ASN A 355 20.53 -14.29 -16.25
N ARG A 356 21.33 -15.36 -16.14
CA ARG A 356 22.68 -15.31 -15.54
C ARG A 356 23.55 -14.19 -16.13
N LYS A 357 23.52 -14.04 -17.46
CA LYS A 357 24.30 -13.00 -18.15
C LYS A 357 23.80 -11.60 -17.77
N ILE A 358 22.49 -11.41 -17.74
CA ILE A 358 21.84 -10.15 -17.37
C ILE A 358 22.22 -9.77 -15.92
N LEU A 359 22.17 -10.73 -14.99
CA LEU A 359 22.54 -10.51 -13.59
C LEU A 359 24.02 -10.13 -13.41
N LEU A 360 24.92 -10.80 -14.12
CA LEU A 360 26.35 -10.50 -14.03
C LEU A 360 26.67 -9.14 -14.66
N ASP A 361 26.03 -8.80 -15.79
CA ASP A 361 26.16 -7.49 -16.42
C ASP A 361 25.59 -6.38 -15.51
N MET A 362 24.46 -6.66 -14.85
CA MET A 362 23.81 -5.80 -13.85
C MET A 362 24.70 -5.53 -12.63
N LEU A 363 25.47 -6.51 -12.17
CA LEU A 363 26.38 -6.32 -11.04
C LEU A 363 27.65 -5.58 -11.45
N CYS A 364 28.15 -5.81 -12.67
CA CYS A 364 29.28 -5.06 -13.20
C CYS A 364 28.96 -3.55 -13.29
N SER A 365 27.72 -3.17 -13.62
CA SER A 365 27.32 -1.77 -13.68
C SER A 365 27.13 -1.10 -12.32
N VAL A 366 27.08 -1.85 -11.22
CA VAL A 366 27.01 -1.32 -9.86
C VAL A 366 28.43 -1.18 -9.25
N GLY A 367 29.47 -1.57 -9.99
CA GLY A 367 30.87 -1.37 -9.59
C GLY A 367 31.52 -2.59 -8.92
N VAL A 368 30.92 -3.79 -9.01
CA VAL A 368 31.52 -5.02 -8.49
C VAL A 368 32.81 -5.31 -9.28
N GLN A 369 33.95 -5.36 -8.58
CA GLN A 369 35.20 -5.83 -9.18
C GLN A 369 35.08 -7.33 -9.46
N ARG A 370 35.35 -7.75 -10.70
CA ARG A 370 35.38 -9.19 -11.03
C ARG A 370 36.44 -9.87 -10.16
N CYS A 371 36.02 -10.67 -9.20
CA CYS A 371 36.90 -11.62 -8.54
C CYS A 371 37.36 -12.65 -9.59
N HIS A 372 38.58 -12.47 -10.12
CA HIS A 372 39.26 -13.55 -10.80
C HIS A 372 39.55 -14.66 -9.78
N PRO A 373 39.44 -15.95 -10.15
CA PRO A 373 39.88 -17.04 -9.28
C PRO A 373 41.34 -16.78 -8.89
N PRO A 374 41.73 -17.03 -7.62
CA PRO A 374 43.06 -16.68 -7.15
C PRO A 374 44.11 -17.43 -7.98
N ALA A 375 44.85 -16.69 -8.81
CA ALA A 375 46.08 -17.20 -9.38
C ALA A 375 47.07 -17.39 -8.24
N HIS A 376 47.62 -18.60 -8.11
CA HIS A 376 48.65 -18.94 -7.14
C HIS A 376 49.82 -17.95 -7.24
N ALA A 377 49.91 -17.00 -6.30
CA ALA A 377 51.08 -16.20 -6.06
C ALA A 377 51.70 -16.61 -4.70
N PRO A 378 53.04 -16.73 -4.60
CA PRO A 378 53.71 -17.17 -3.38
C PRO A 378 53.61 -16.10 -2.27
N PRO A 379 53.78 -16.49 -1.00
CA PRO A 379 53.48 -15.61 0.13
C PRO A 379 54.45 -14.41 0.18
N PRO A 380 53.98 -13.20 0.51
CA PRO A 380 54.84 -12.05 0.66
C PRO A 380 55.63 -12.12 1.98
N ALA A 381 56.90 -11.73 1.91
CA ALA A 381 57.80 -11.64 3.04
C ALA A 381 57.35 -10.56 4.03
N HIS A 382 57.52 -10.88 5.32
CA HIS A 382 57.26 -10.02 6.46
C HIS A 382 57.95 -8.65 6.34
N SER A 383 57.19 -7.57 6.44
CA SER A 383 57.70 -6.29 6.91
C SER A 383 56.71 -5.68 7.90
N SER A 384 57.25 -5.26 9.04
CA SER A 384 56.57 -4.78 10.24
C SER A 384 55.87 -3.42 10.05
N PRO A 385 54.80 -3.12 10.81
CA PRO A 385 54.07 -1.87 10.70
C PRO A 385 54.74 -0.73 11.50
N ASN A 386 54.92 0.42 10.85
CA ASN A 386 55.18 1.69 11.53
C ASN A 386 53.83 2.36 11.91
N PRO A 387 53.66 2.88 13.13
CA PRO A 387 52.44 3.57 13.53
C PRO A 387 52.56 5.06 13.21
N SER A 388 51.73 5.57 12.28
CA SER A 388 51.43 6.99 12.20
C SER A 388 49.92 7.20 12.15
N SER A 389 49.38 7.44 13.34
CA SER A 389 48.01 7.90 13.56
C SER A 389 47.79 9.26 12.90
N LYS A 390 46.93 9.33 11.89
CA LYS A 390 46.23 10.58 11.56
C LYS A 390 44.85 10.53 12.20
N GLN A 391 44.69 11.33 13.25
CA GLN A 391 43.39 11.63 13.85
C GLN A 391 42.47 12.32 12.81
N PRO A 392 41.15 12.13 12.91
CA PRO A 392 40.20 12.90 12.12
C PRO A 392 40.22 14.37 12.59
N PRO A 393 40.15 15.37 11.69
CA PRO A 393 40.07 16.76 12.12
C PRO A 393 38.72 16.98 12.80
N GLY A 394 38.77 17.63 13.97
CA GLY A 394 37.63 17.93 14.80
C GLY A 394 36.62 18.86 14.12
N ILE A 395 35.38 18.73 14.60
CA ILE A 395 34.21 19.52 14.24
C ILE A 395 34.52 21.01 14.53
N GLY A 396 34.96 21.72 13.50
CA GLY A 396 35.09 23.17 13.49
C GLY A 396 33.93 23.76 12.70
N THR A 397 33.21 24.69 13.31
CA THR A 397 32.19 25.55 12.68
C THR A 397 32.72 26.12 11.36
N VAL A 398 32.25 25.59 10.23
CA VAL A 398 32.66 26.04 8.90
C VAL A 398 31.84 27.27 8.51
N TYR A 399 32.46 28.44 8.60
CA TYR A 399 32.05 29.58 7.79
C TYR A 399 32.31 29.19 6.33
N LEU A 400 31.24 29.03 5.53
CA LEU A 400 31.32 28.99 4.07
C LEU A 400 32.06 30.25 3.61
N HIS A 401 33.33 30.11 3.23
CA HIS A 401 34.04 31.14 2.51
C HIS A 401 33.25 31.40 1.22
N LEU A 402 32.68 32.61 1.08
CA LEU A 402 31.95 33.00 -0.12
C LEU A 402 32.92 32.97 -1.31
N SER A 403 32.86 31.91 -2.12
CA SER A 403 33.51 31.88 -3.43
C SER A 403 32.99 33.06 -4.28
N SER A 404 33.78 33.55 -5.22
CA SER A 404 33.36 34.65 -6.10
C SER A 404 32.25 34.27 -7.10
N TYR A 405 31.88 32.99 -7.18
CA TYR A 405 30.99 32.43 -8.20
C TYR A 405 29.78 31.69 -7.63
N ILE A 406 28.61 31.97 -8.21
CA ILE A 406 27.35 31.28 -7.91
C ILE A 406 27.37 29.88 -8.51
N ARG A 407 27.00 28.89 -7.68
CA ARG A 407 26.61 27.53 -8.10
C ARG A 407 25.09 27.42 -8.14
N LEU A 408 24.56 27.16 -9.34
CA LEU A 408 23.13 27.05 -9.61
C LEU A 408 22.76 25.60 -9.93
N LEU A 409 21.74 25.10 -9.24
CA LEU A 409 21.05 23.84 -9.55
C LEU A 409 19.70 24.15 -10.19
N CYS A 410 19.38 23.51 -11.31
CA CYS A 410 18.10 23.61 -12.00
C CYS A 410 17.45 22.23 -12.10
N LEU A 411 16.20 22.13 -11.65
CA LEU A 411 15.44 20.88 -11.57
C LEU A 411 14.20 20.96 -12.46
N ASP A 412 14.16 20.11 -13.48
CA ASP A 412 13.06 20.11 -14.45
C ASP A 412 11.73 19.62 -13.87
N GLY A 413 10.63 20.04 -14.49
CA GLY A 413 9.31 19.47 -14.26
C GLY A 413 9.12 18.10 -14.91
N GLY A 414 8.23 17.28 -14.36
CA GLY A 414 7.98 15.94 -14.92
C GLY A 414 7.13 14.97 -14.08
N GLY A 415 6.28 15.45 -13.16
CA GLY A 415 5.39 14.60 -12.37
C GLY A 415 6.14 13.60 -11.46
N ILE A 416 5.70 12.34 -11.43
CA ILE A 416 6.33 11.28 -10.62
C ILE A 416 7.77 10.97 -11.06
N LYS A 417 8.14 11.32 -12.30
CA LYS A 417 9.52 11.19 -12.82
C LYS A 417 10.54 12.07 -12.09
N GLY A 418 10.11 12.93 -11.16
CA GLY A 418 11.00 13.58 -10.19
C GLY A 418 11.90 12.59 -9.44
N LEU A 419 11.51 11.32 -9.35
CA LEU A 419 12.35 10.20 -8.89
C LEU A 419 13.70 10.10 -9.63
N VAL A 420 13.75 10.43 -10.93
CA VAL A 420 14.99 10.47 -11.72
C VAL A 420 15.94 11.57 -11.20
N LEU A 421 15.40 12.76 -10.90
CA LEU A 421 16.17 13.86 -10.32
C LEU A 421 16.74 13.46 -8.96
N ILE A 422 15.90 12.84 -8.12
CA ILE A 422 16.29 12.36 -6.79
C ILE A 422 17.44 11.35 -6.93
N GLN A 423 17.35 10.40 -7.85
CA GLN A 423 18.40 9.38 -8.03
C GLN A 423 19.74 9.99 -8.48
N MET A 424 19.71 10.98 -9.39
CA MET A 424 20.92 11.70 -9.78
C MET A 424 21.51 12.53 -8.63
N LEU A 425 20.66 13.15 -7.81
CA LEU A 425 21.10 13.88 -6.61
C LEU A 425 21.68 12.96 -5.54
N ILE A 426 21.11 11.76 -5.31
CA ILE A 426 21.68 10.74 -4.42
C ILE A 426 23.10 10.37 -4.88
N ALA A 427 23.28 10.14 -6.18
CA ALA A 427 24.59 9.81 -6.72
C ALA A 427 25.60 10.96 -6.54
N LEU A 428 25.17 12.20 -6.75
CA LEU A 428 26.01 13.38 -6.52
C LEU A 428 26.37 13.57 -5.04
N GLU A 429 25.42 13.39 -4.11
CA GLU A 429 25.67 13.42 -2.66
C GLU A 429 26.65 12.32 -2.25
N LYS A 430 26.56 11.13 -2.86
CA LYS A 430 27.48 10.02 -2.60
C LYS A 430 28.92 10.32 -3.06
N GLU A 431 29.10 10.90 -4.25
CA GLU A 431 30.43 11.25 -4.77
C GLU A 431 31.05 12.44 -4.01
N THR A 432 30.23 13.41 -3.57
CA THR A 432 30.72 14.59 -2.84
C THR A 432 30.86 14.39 -1.34
N GLY A 433 30.14 13.41 -0.76
CA GLY A 433 30.04 13.20 0.68
C GLY A 433 29.34 14.33 1.44
N ARG A 434 28.60 15.22 0.74
CA ARG A 434 27.91 16.38 1.32
C ARG A 434 26.46 16.46 0.82
N PRO A 435 25.52 16.97 1.64
CA PRO A 435 24.14 17.11 1.23
C PRO A 435 23.98 18.17 0.14
N THR A 436 23.03 17.96 -0.79
CA THR A 436 22.76 18.84 -1.95
C THR A 436 22.59 20.31 -1.55
N ARG A 437 21.96 20.55 -0.40
CA ARG A 437 21.73 21.90 0.15
C ARG A 437 23.03 22.71 0.36
N GLU A 438 24.13 22.03 0.66
CA GLU A 438 25.43 22.67 0.89
C GLU A 438 26.23 22.87 -0.40
N LEU A 439 25.94 22.07 -1.43
CA LEU A 439 26.64 22.11 -2.71
C LEU A 439 26.24 23.32 -3.56
N PHE A 440 24.97 23.74 -3.48
CA PHE A 440 24.42 24.80 -4.34
C PHE A 440 23.97 26.01 -3.53
N GLU A 441 24.18 27.21 -4.06
CA GLU A 441 23.76 28.46 -3.43
C GLU A 441 22.42 28.95 -3.96
N TRP A 442 22.10 28.56 -5.19
CA TRP A 442 20.83 28.84 -5.85
C TRP A 442 20.24 27.54 -6.37
N VAL A 443 18.95 27.35 -6.14
CA VAL A 443 18.17 26.20 -6.61
C VAL A 443 16.93 26.69 -7.33
N ALA A 444 16.74 26.29 -8.58
CA ALA A 444 15.58 26.57 -9.38
C ALA A 444 14.82 25.28 -9.67
N GLY A 445 13.49 25.32 -9.62
CA GLY A 445 12.67 24.14 -9.86
C GLY A 445 11.35 24.45 -10.54
N THR A 446 10.92 23.54 -11.41
CA THR A 446 9.60 23.57 -12.04
C THR A 446 8.81 22.33 -11.67
N SER A 447 7.51 22.47 -11.41
CA SER A 447 6.61 21.35 -11.14
C SER A 447 7.15 20.46 -10.00
N THR A 448 7.38 19.17 -10.28
CA THR A 448 8.03 18.23 -9.35
C THR A 448 9.43 18.68 -8.91
N GLY A 449 10.24 19.27 -9.80
CA GLY A 449 11.53 19.88 -9.46
C GLY A 449 11.37 21.09 -8.55
N GLY A 450 10.23 21.79 -8.61
CA GLY A 450 9.85 22.85 -7.67
C GLY A 450 9.58 22.31 -6.26
N ILE A 451 8.82 21.22 -6.15
CA ILE A 451 8.60 20.51 -4.87
C ILE A 451 9.94 20.03 -4.30
N LEU A 452 10.80 19.47 -5.15
CA LEU A 452 12.11 18.96 -4.75
C LEU A 452 13.08 20.08 -4.32
N ALA A 453 13.09 21.21 -5.04
CA ALA A 453 13.85 22.40 -4.65
C ALA A 453 13.43 22.91 -3.26
N LEU A 454 12.12 22.95 -3.00
CA LEU A 454 11.58 23.30 -1.69
C LEU A 454 11.99 22.27 -0.62
N ALA A 455 12.03 20.99 -0.94
CA ALA A 455 12.49 19.96 -0.01
C ALA A 455 13.98 20.08 0.33
N ILE A 456 14.84 20.38 -0.65
CA ILE A 456 16.28 20.62 -0.46
C ILE A 456 16.51 21.75 0.53
N ILE A 457 15.81 22.87 0.36
CA ILE A 457 15.98 24.02 1.26
C ILE A 457 15.41 23.77 2.66
N HIS A 458 14.57 22.75 2.87
CA HIS A 458 14.14 22.32 4.20
C HIS A 458 15.07 21.25 4.79
N GLY A 459 16.17 20.91 4.11
CA GLY A 459 17.17 19.95 4.61
C GLY A 459 16.72 18.49 4.59
N LYS A 460 15.74 18.15 3.75
CA LYS A 460 15.28 16.76 3.60
C LYS A 460 16.31 15.94 2.81
N SER A 461 16.62 14.73 3.27
CA SER A 461 17.56 13.85 2.58
C SER A 461 16.96 13.30 1.28
N MET A 462 17.81 13.05 0.29
CA MET A 462 17.35 12.54 -1.01
C MET A 462 16.78 11.12 -0.91
N GLU A 463 17.35 10.27 -0.06
CA GLU A 463 16.82 8.93 0.21
C GLU A 463 15.41 8.98 0.80
N TYR A 464 15.18 9.91 1.75
CA TYR A 464 13.85 10.15 2.30
C TYR A 464 12.88 10.61 1.21
N LEU A 465 13.29 11.53 0.33
CA LEU A 465 12.45 12.04 -0.75
C LEU A 465 12.10 10.97 -1.78
N ARG A 466 13.02 10.05 -2.09
CA ARG A 466 12.74 8.90 -2.96
C ARG A 466 11.60 8.08 -2.37
N CYS A 467 11.74 7.67 -1.11
CA CYS A 467 10.71 6.91 -0.41
C CYS A 467 9.39 7.70 -0.28
N LEU A 468 9.47 9.01 -0.06
CA LEU A 468 8.32 9.89 0.03
C LEU A 468 7.52 9.94 -1.28
N TYR A 469 8.19 10.01 -2.43
CA TYR A 469 7.53 10.01 -3.75
C TYR A 469 6.80 8.69 -4.03
N PHE A 470 7.40 7.56 -3.67
CA PHE A 470 6.73 6.25 -3.78
C PHE A 470 5.51 6.13 -2.86
N ARG A 471 5.49 6.79 -1.68
CA ARG A 471 4.30 6.86 -0.83
C ARG A 471 3.27 7.86 -1.38
N MET A 472 3.75 8.99 -1.90
CA MET A 472 2.91 10.06 -2.45
C MET A 472 2.09 9.58 -3.64
N LYS A 473 2.69 8.84 -4.60
CA LYS A 473 1.96 8.35 -5.79
C LYS A 473 0.73 7.54 -5.40
N GLU A 474 0.84 6.74 -4.34
CA GLU A 474 -0.23 5.88 -3.87
C GLU A 474 -1.35 6.67 -3.21
N GLN A 475 -1.05 7.81 -2.59
CA GLN A 475 -2.01 8.66 -1.89
C GLN A 475 -2.69 9.66 -2.83
N VAL A 476 -1.94 10.21 -3.78
CA VAL A 476 -2.35 11.33 -4.61
C VAL A 476 -3.05 10.90 -5.89
N PHE A 477 -2.59 9.83 -6.55
CA PHE A 477 -3.14 9.38 -7.84
C PHE A 477 -4.22 8.31 -7.67
N LYS A 478 -5.21 8.59 -6.80
CA LYS A 478 -6.37 7.72 -6.59
C LYS A 478 -7.60 8.23 -7.34
N GLY A 479 -8.29 7.33 -8.05
CA GLY A 479 -9.52 7.65 -8.78
C GLY A 479 -9.29 8.06 -10.23
N SER A 480 -10.22 8.84 -10.79
CA SER A 480 -10.18 9.31 -12.18
C SER A 480 -9.74 10.77 -12.28
N ARG A 481 -9.14 11.13 -13.41
CA ARG A 481 -8.73 12.52 -13.68
C ARG A 481 -9.93 13.42 -13.96
N PRO A 482 -9.91 14.70 -13.55
CA PRO A 482 -8.90 15.32 -12.70
C PRO A 482 -9.01 14.83 -11.25
N TYR A 483 -7.88 14.57 -10.61
CA TYR A 483 -7.80 14.09 -9.24
C TYR A 483 -8.28 15.13 -8.23
N GLU A 484 -8.76 14.64 -7.08
CA GLU A 484 -9.04 15.49 -5.93
C GLU A 484 -7.76 16.19 -5.46
N SER A 485 -7.87 17.48 -5.13
CA SER A 485 -6.69 18.27 -4.74
C SER A 485 -6.31 18.08 -3.28
N ALA A 486 -7.24 17.65 -2.43
CA ALA A 486 -7.02 17.51 -0.99
C ALA A 486 -5.87 16.56 -0.64
N PRO A 487 -5.72 15.34 -1.23
CA PRO A 487 -4.60 14.47 -0.92
C PRO A 487 -3.23 15.09 -1.19
N LEU A 488 -3.07 15.81 -2.32
CA LEU A 488 -1.83 16.51 -2.64
C LEU A 488 -1.59 17.69 -1.71
N GLU A 489 -2.62 18.47 -1.40
CA GLU A 489 -2.51 19.62 -0.50
C GLU A 489 -2.15 19.20 0.93
N ASP A 490 -2.82 18.18 1.47
CA ASP A 490 -2.56 17.66 2.81
C ASP A 490 -1.19 17.00 2.91
N PHE A 491 -0.76 16.32 1.84
CA PHE A 491 0.61 15.84 1.70
C PHE A 491 1.62 17.00 1.77
N LEU A 492 1.44 18.06 0.96
CA LEU A 492 2.36 19.20 0.94
C LEU A 492 2.38 19.96 2.26
N LYS A 493 1.23 20.09 2.94
CA LYS A 493 1.11 20.69 4.27
C LYS A 493 1.84 19.86 5.33
N LYS A 494 1.63 18.54 5.37
CA LYS A 494 2.35 17.64 6.27
C LYS A 494 3.87 17.74 6.08
N GLU A 495 4.29 17.86 4.83
CA GLU A 495 5.71 17.86 4.47
C GLU A 495 6.38 19.22 4.69
N PHE A 496 5.73 20.34 4.40
CA PHE A 496 6.33 21.68 4.48
C PHE A 496 5.84 22.54 5.65
N GLY A 497 4.81 22.10 6.36
CA GLY A 497 4.09 22.87 7.37
C GLY A 497 3.01 23.78 6.79
N ASP A 498 1.91 23.91 7.52
CA ASP A 498 0.72 24.67 7.11
C ASP A 498 0.99 26.18 7.01
N ASP A 499 1.78 26.71 7.95
CA ASP A 499 2.05 28.14 8.11
C ASP A 499 3.46 28.56 7.70
N THR A 500 4.29 27.61 7.25
CA THR A 500 5.67 27.88 6.84
C THR A 500 5.70 28.79 5.61
N LYS A 501 6.39 29.91 5.72
CA LYS A 501 6.53 30.91 4.67
C LYS A 501 7.81 30.70 3.88
N MET A 502 7.79 31.13 2.62
CA MET A 502 8.96 31.04 1.74
C MET A 502 10.20 31.71 2.33
N THR A 503 10.04 32.81 3.07
CA THR A 503 11.13 33.59 3.66
C THR A 503 11.65 33.06 5.00
N ASP A 504 11.02 32.02 5.58
CA ASP A 504 11.48 31.39 6.82
C ASP A 504 12.82 30.65 6.61
N VAL A 505 13.13 30.28 5.36
CA VAL A 505 14.41 29.70 4.97
C VAL A 505 15.16 30.66 4.06
N GLN A 506 16.35 31.12 4.47
CA GLN A 506 17.12 32.10 3.70
C GLN A 506 18.21 31.51 2.78
N TYR A 507 18.63 30.26 3.03
CA TYR A 507 19.71 29.62 2.27
C TYR A 507 19.42 28.13 2.02
N PRO A 508 19.67 27.58 0.81
CA PRO A 508 20.07 28.31 -0.40
C PRO A 508 18.92 29.17 -0.92
N ARG A 509 19.22 30.07 -1.86
CA ARG A 509 18.18 30.85 -2.53
C ARG A 509 17.39 29.93 -3.43
N VAL A 510 16.07 29.96 -3.34
CA VAL A 510 15.17 29.10 -4.12
C VAL A 510 14.30 29.95 -5.04
N MET A 511 14.06 29.44 -6.24
CA MET A 511 13.04 29.95 -7.14
C MET A 511 12.22 28.80 -7.72
N VAL A 512 10.89 28.94 -7.65
CA VAL A 512 9.95 27.93 -8.11
C VAL A 512 9.01 28.55 -9.13
N THR A 513 8.94 27.98 -10.33
CA THR A 513 8.19 28.53 -11.46
C THR A 513 6.71 28.16 -11.39
N SER A 514 5.84 29.06 -11.87
CA SER A 514 4.40 28.83 -12.04
C SER A 514 3.85 29.79 -13.09
N VAL A 515 2.69 29.49 -13.66
CA VAL A 515 2.02 30.35 -14.64
C VAL A 515 0.88 31.12 -13.99
N LEU A 516 0.89 32.45 -14.13
CA LEU A 516 -0.24 33.31 -13.79
C LEU A 516 -1.28 33.25 -14.89
N ALA A 517 -2.42 32.63 -14.58
CA ALA A 517 -3.52 32.41 -15.50
C ALA A 517 -4.70 33.40 -15.31
N ASP A 518 -4.58 34.37 -14.39
CA ASP A 518 -5.57 35.45 -14.21
C ASP A 518 -5.48 36.56 -15.27
N ARG A 519 -4.63 36.39 -16.29
CA ARG A 519 -4.31 37.37 -17.32
C ARG A 519 -4.06 36.69 -18.66
N HIS A 520 -4.24 37.43 -19.76
CA HIS A 520 -3.92 36.98 -21.11
C HIS A 520 -3.09 38.06 -21.83
N PRO A 521 -1.89 37.73 -22.35
CA PRO A 521 -1.22 36.43 -22.28
C PRO A 521 -0.86 36.03 -20.83
N GLY A 522 -0.78 34.73 -20.56
CA GLY A 522 -0.35 34.23 -19.25
C GLY A 522 1.13 34.56 -19.01
N GLU A 523 1.49 34.88 -17.78
CA GLU A 523 2.85 35.33 -17.43
C GLU A 523 3.55 34.32 -16.52
N LEU A 524 4.87 34.21 -16.64
CA LEU A 524 5.69 33.43 -15.73
C LEU A 524 5.77 34.13 -14.37
N HIS A 525 5.51 33.38 -13.31
CA HIS A 525 5.67 33.80 -11.93
C HIS A 525 6.71 32.93 -11.23
N MET A 526 7.55 33.57 -10.40
CA MET A 526 8.52 32.89 -9.57
C MET A 526 8.19 33.09 -8.10
N PHE A 527 7.87 31.99 -7.42
CA PHE A 527 7.88 31.93 -5.96
C PHE A 527 9.33 31.88 -5.50
N ARG A 528 9.72 32.70 -4.52
CA ARG A 528 11.12 32.84 -4.10
C ARG A 528 11.24 33.13 -2.61
N ASN A 529 12.37 32.80 -2.02
CA ASN A 529 12.68 33.08 -0.60
C ASN A 529 13.52 34.35 -0.40
N TYR A 530 13.78 35.11 -1.46
CA TYR A 530 14.53 36.36 -1.43
C TYR A 530 13.71 37.48 -2.08
N ASP A 531 14.12 38.73 -1.82
CA ASP A 531 13.42 39.89 -2.35
C ASP A 531 13.46 39.94 -3.89
N PRO A 532 12.33 40.26 -4.56
CA PRO A 532 12.28 40.39 -6.01
C PRO A 532 13.36 41.33 -6.55
N PRO A 533 13.90 41.07 -7.75
CA PRO A 533 14.56 42.13 -8.51
C PRO A 533 13.59 43.30 -8.73
N SER A 534 14.13 44.52 -8.81
CA SER A 534 13.32 45.72 -9.02
C SER A 534 12.50 45.56 -10.31
N PRO A 535 11.18 45.89 -10.30
CA PRO A 535 10.36 45.75 -11.49
C PRO A 535 10.95 46.58 -12.64
N PRO A 536 10.81 46.12 -13.89
CA PRO A 536 11.22 46.90 -15.05
C PRO A 536 10.50 48.26 -15.05
N LYS A 537 11.21 49.31 -15.49
CA LYS A 537 10.69 50.70 -15.51
C LYS A 537 9.44 50.86 -16.40
N GLU A 538 9.24 49.95 -17.35
CA GLU A 538 8.09 49.91 -18.24
C GLU A 538 7.35 48.58 -18.04
N ALA A 539 6.03 48.66 -17.88
CA ALA A 539 5.20 47.47 -17.82
C ALA A 539 5.19 46.80 -19.22
N PRO A 540 5.38 45.48 -19.31
CA PRO A 540 5.48 44.79 -20.60
C PRO A 540 4.18 44.83 -21.41
N TYR A 541 3.04 45.11 -20.77
CA TYR A 541 1.73 45.18 -21.39
C TYR A 541 0.95 46.42 -20.93
N ALA A 542 0.24 47.04 -21.87
CA ALA A 542 -0.79 48.03 -21.55
C ALA A 542 -1.96 47.31 -20.87
N THR A 543 -2.22 47.64 -19.60
CA THR A 543 -3.27 47.00 -18.80
C THR A 543 -4.56 47.81 -18.86
N THR A 544 -5.63 47.22 -19.42
CA THR A 544 -7.00 47.77 -19.37
C THR A 544 -7.81 47.24 -18.20
N ALA A 545 -7.32 46.19 -17.52
CA ALA A 545 -7.99 45.51 -16.41
C ALA A 545 -7.23 45.71 -15.09
N THR A 546 -7.97 45.75 -13.98
CA THR A 546 -7.38 45.79 -12.62
C THR A 546 -6.96 44.38 -12.21
N LEU A 547 -5.68 44.03 -12.44
CA LEU A 547 -5.12 42.74 -12.05
C LEU A 547 -4.71 42.75 -10.57
N LYS A 548 -4.83 41.59 -9.90
CA LYS A 548 -4.30 41.43 -8.54
C LYS A 548 -2.76 41.56 -8.56
N PRO A 549 -2.16 42.28 -7.59
CA PRO A 549 -0.71 42.45 -7.54
C PRO A 549 0.03 41.11 -7.46
N LEU A 550 1.30 41.11 -7.83
CA LEU A 550 2.16 39.95 -7.66
C LEU A 550 2.27 39.60 -6.17
N THR A 551 2.37 38.30 -5.88
CA THR A 551 2.54 37.82 -4.51
C THR A 551 3.90 38.25 -3.96
N VAL A 552 3.92 38.54 -2.66
CA VAL A 552 5.10 39.02 -1.94
C VAL A 552 5.71 37.83 -1.17
N PRO A 553 7.03 37.57 -1.23
CA PRO A 553 7.67 36.40 -0.60
C PRO A 553 7.33 36.20 0.88
N GLN A 554 7.17 37.29 1.63
CA GLN A 554 6.87 37.31 3.06
C GLN A 554 5.46 36.80 3.42
N GLU A 555 4.56 36.71 2.43
CA GLU A 555 3.17 36.25 2.60
C GLU A 555 2.92 34.88 1.92
N GLN A 556 3.89 34.39 1.16
CA GLN A 556 3.76 33.14 0.41
C GLN A 556 4.05 31.93 1.30
N LEU A 557 3.07 31.02 1.39
CA LEU A 557 3.24 29.73 2.06
C LEU A 557 3.97 28.74 1.14
N VAL A 558 4.90 27.96 1.71
CA VAL A 558 5.72 26.99 0.97
C VAL A 558 4.85 25.95 0.28
N TRP A 559 3.92 25.33 1.01
CA TRP A 559 3.04 24.30 0.44
C TRP A 559 2.15 24.82 -0.69
N ARG A 560 1.74 26.11 -0.64
CA ARG A 560 0.97 26.74 -1.72
C ARG A 560 1.82 26.99 -2.95
N ALA A 561 3.06 27.43 -2.77
CA ALA A 561 4.01 27.59 -3.88
C ALA A 561 4.28 26.24 -4.55
N ALA A 562 4.53 25.20 -3.75
CA ALA A 562 4.68 23.83 -4.21
C ALA A 562 3.45 23.34 -4.99
N ARG A 563 2.23 23.55 -4.47
CA ARG A 563 0.97 23.16 -5.13
C ARG A 563 0.67 23.95 -6.40
N SER A 564 1.06 25.22 -6.45
CA SER A 564 0.89 26.10 -7.61
C SER A 564 1.82 25.73 -8.75
N SER A 565 3.05 25.29 -8.42
CA SER A 565 4.03 24.83 -9.40
C SER A 565 3.79 23.38 -9.82
N GLY A 566 3.58 22.47 -8.86
CA GLY A 566 3.61 21.00 -9.03
C GLY A 566 2.38 20.34 -9.62
N ALA A 567 1.37 21.10 -10.07
CA ALA A 567 0.07 20.54 -10.38
C ALA A 567 -0.39 20.87 -11.80
N ALA A 568 -0.03 19.97 -12.71
CA ALA A 568 -0.42 20.04 -14.11
C ALA A 568 -1.96 20.09 -14.25
N PRO A 569 -2.50 21.03 -15.05
CA PRO A 569 -3.95 21.28 -15.14
C PRO A 569 -4.75 20.14 -15.76
N THR A 570 -4.08 19.23 -16.48
CA THR A 570 -4.70 17.99 -17.01
C THR A 570 -4.91 16.93 -15.94
N TYR A 571 -4.23 17.05 -14.79
CA TYR A 571 -4.27 16.10 -13.69
C TYR A 571 -5.01 16.66 -12.47
N PHE A 572 -4.86 17.96 -12.20
CA PHE A 572 -5.44 18.61 -11.04
C PHE A 572 -6.18 19.88 -11.43
N ARG A 573 -7.16 20.27 -10.61
CA ARG A 573 -7.80 21.58 -10.74
C ARG A 573 -6.80 22.71 -10.41
N PRO A 574 -6.91 23.87 -11.09
CA PRO A 574 -6.09 25.05 -10.80
C PRO A 574 -6.21 25.50 -9.35
N MET A 575 -5.10 26.01 -8.79
CA MET A 575 -5.08 26.60 -7.46
C MET A 575 -5.16 28.12 -7.55
N GLY A 576 -6.36 28.67 -7.36
CA GLY A 576 -6.60 30.10 -7.47
C GLY A 576 -6.26 30.61 -8.88
N ARG A 577 -5.20 31.41 -8.99
CA ARG A 577 -4.75 32.02 -10.25
C ARG A 577 -3.52 31.36 -10.88
N PHE A 578 -3.01 30.30 -10.27
CA PHE A 578 -1.75 29.69 -10.65
C PHE A 578 -1.97 28.34 -11.35
N LEU A 579 -1.18 28.09 -12.38
CA LEU A 579 -1.05 26.80 -13.08
C LEU A 579 0.40 26.31 -13.01
N ASP A 580 0.60 25.04 -13.34
CA ASP A 580 1.92 24.41 -13.38
C ASP A 580 2.91 25.21 -14.23
N GLY A 581 4.10 25.43 -13.68
CA GLY A 581 5.20 26.13 -14.36
C GLY A 581 5.66 25.43 -15.62
N GLY A 582 5.43 24.12 -15.75
CA GLY A 582 5.77 23.30 -16.92
C GLY A 582 5.11 23.76 -18.22
N LEU A 583 4.05 24.57 -18.15
CA LEU A 583 3.41 25.16 -19.34
C LEU A 583 4.27 26.24 -20.01
N LEU A 584 5.10 26.97 -19.26
CA LEU A 584 5.94 28.06 -19.79
C LEU A 584 7.45 27.82 -19.59
N ALA A 585 7.84 27.14 -18.52
CA ALA A 585 9.23 27.03 -18.06
C ALA A 585 9.54 25.63 -17.52
N ASN A 586 9.32 24.56 -18.30
CA ASN A 586 9.52 23.19 -17.81
C ASN A 586 10.96 22.91 -17.37
N ASN A 587 11.94 23.47 -18.08
CA ASN A 587 13.33 23.55 -17.63
C ASN A 587 13.60 25.00 -17.18
N PRO A 588 13.78 25.25 -15.87
CA PRO A 588 13.89 26.62 -15.36
C PRO A 588 15.25 27.26 -15.60
N THR A 589 16.18 26.63 -16.33
CA THR A 589 17.58 27.08 -16.37
C THR A 589 17.74 28.45 -17.00
N LEU A 590 17.09 28.71 -18.13
CA LEU A 590 17.15 30.02 -18.79
C LEU A 590 16.47 31.10 -17.95
N ASP A 591 15.32 30.78 -17.38
CA ASP A 591 14.56 31.68 -16.51
C ASP A 591 15.36 32.03 -15.25
N ALA A 592 16.04 31.05 -14.64
CA ALA A 592 16.87 31.25 -13.47
C ALA A 592 18.11 32.11 -13.76
N LEU A 593 18.76 31.91 -14.91
CA LEU A 593 19.86 32.76 -15.35
C LEU A 593 19.40 34.21 -15.60
N ALA A 594 18.20 34.39 -16.17
CA ALA A 594 17.61 35.70 -16.36
C ALA A 594 17.28 36.39 -15.03
N GLU A 595 16.69 35.65 -14.08
CA GLU A 595 16.37 36.12 -12.73
C GLU A 595 17.64 36.53 -11.97
N ILE A 596 18.69 35.70 -11.96
CA ILE A 596 19.98 36.03 -11.30
C ILE A 596 20.62 37.26 -11.94
N HIS A 597 20.52 37.41 -13.27
CA HIS A 597 21.01 38.59 -13.96
C HIS A 597 20.25 39.86 -13.52
N GLN A 598 18.92 39.80 -13.45
CA GLN A 598 18.09 40.92 -12.99
C GLN A 598 18.32 41.23 -11.50
N TYR A 599 18.50 40.21 -10.66
CA TYR A 599 18.83 40.34 -9.26
C TYR A 599 20.17 41.07 -9.08
N ASN A 600 21.21 40.63 -9.78
CA ASN A 600 22.51 41.29 -9.79
C ASN A 600 22.41 42.74 -10.29
N LYS A 601 21.62 43.02 -11.33
CA LYS A 601 21.38 44.39 -11.82
C LYS A 601 20.71 45.27 -10.76
N SER A 602 19.76 44.72 -10.01
CA SER A 602 19.06 45.41 -8.92
C SER A 602 19.99 45.70 -7.72
N LEU A 603 20.89 44.76 -7.40
CA LEU A 603 21.94 44.98 -6.39
C LEU A 603 22.88 46.12 -6.79
N LYS A 604 23.29 46.19 -8.07
CA LYS A 604 24.09 47.31 -8.57
C LYS A 604 23.34 48.64 -8.48
N ALA A 605 22.08 48.66 -8.88
CA ALA A 605 21.24 49.86 -8.84
C ALA A 605 21.01 50.38 -7.40
N SER A 606 21.00 49.48 -6.41
CA SER A 606 20.87 49.82 -4.99
C SER A 606 22.22 50.10 -4.28
N GLY A 607 23.33 50.18 -5.03
CA GLY A 607 24.66 50.46 -4.49
C GLY A 607 25.30 49.30 -3.73
N GLN A 608 24.80 48.07 -3.89
CA GLN A 608 25.29 46.86 -3.22
C GLN A 608 26.21 46.03 -4.13
N ASP A 609 27.14 46.68 -4.85
CA ASP A 609 28.05 46.03 -5.82
C ASP A 609 28.87 44.88 -5.22
N VAL A 610 29.21 44.98 -3.93
CA VAL A 610 29.99 43.97 -3.19
C VAL A 610 29.27 42.62 -3.10
N LYS A 611 27.94 42.60 -3.19
CA LYS A 611 27.12 41.37 -3.14
C LYS A 611 26.91 40.72 -4.52
N VAL A 612 27.32 41.38 -5.60
CA VAL A 612 27.12 40.89 -6.96
C VAL A 612 28.09 39.74 -7.24
N ARG A 613 27.55 38.59 -7.61
CA ARG A 613 28.34 37.38 -7.93
C ARG A 613 27.95 36.84 -9.30
N LYS A 614 28.93 36.37 -10.07
CA LYS A 614 28.72 35.80 -11.41
C LYS A 614 28.36 34.32 -11.28
N VAL A 615 27.57 33.78 -12.20
CA VAL A 615 27.30 32.33 -12.23
C VAL A 615 28.51 31.60 -12.80
N GLY A 616 29.15 30.78 -11.97
CA GLY A 616 30.32 29.98 -12.38
C GLY A 616 29.90 28.61 -12.91
N LEU A 617 29.00 27.94 -12.20
CA LEU A 617 28.56 26.59 -12.51
C LEU A 617 27.04 26.50 -12.53
N VAL A 618 26.50 25.86 -13.57
CA VAL A 618 25.09 25.49 -13.70
C VAL A 618 24.96 23.99 -13.86
N VAL A 619 24.16 23.35 -13.02
CA VAL A 619 23.81 21.93 -13.14
C VAL A 619 22.32 21.86 -13.44
N SER A 620 21.96 21.40 -14.63
CA SER A 620 20.56 21.16 -15.05
C SER A 620 20.28 19.67 -15.00
N LEU A 621 19.28 19.26 -14.23
CA LEU A 621 18.85 17.88 -14.09
C LEU A 621 17.47 17.68 -14.73
N GLY A 622 17.39 16.76 -15.70
CA GLY A 622 16.16 16.42 -16.41
C GLY A 622 15.49 15.15 -15.89
N THR A 623 14.17 15.07 -15.98
CA THR A 623 13.36 13.91 -15.52
C THR A 623 13.37 12.72 -16.50
N GLY A 624 14.45 12.55 -17.27
CA GLY A 624 14.62 11.52 -18.29
C GLY A 624 13.98 11.85 -19.65
N LYS A 625 14.62 11.36 -20.72
CA LYS A 625 14.21 11.52 -22.12
C LYS A 625 13.51 10.23 -22.60
N PRO A 626 12.27 10.30 -23.12
CA PRO A 626 11.60 9.11 -23.66
C PRO A 626 12.32 8.59 -24.92
N PRO A 627 12.14 7.31 -25.29
CA PRO A 627 12.68 6.78 -26.54
C PRO A 627 12.09 7.52 -27.75
N GLN A 628 12.89 7.72 -28.80
CA GLN A 628 12.42 8.33 -30.03
C GLN A 628 11.49 7.37 -30.78
N VAL A 629 10.23 7.77 -30.96
CA VAL A 629 9.22 7.01 -31.71
C VAL A 629 8.86 7.79 -32.97
N MET A 630 8.71 7.07 -34.09
CA MET A 630 8.25 7.68 -35.35
C MET A 630 6.77 8.06 -35.24
N VAL A 631 6.44 9.33 -35.46
CA VAL A 631 5.05 9.80 -35.48
C VAL A 631 4.54 9.83 -36.93
N SER A 632 3.50 9.05 -37.24
CA SER A 632 2.80 9.11 -38.53
C SER A 632 1.84 10.31 -38.54
N SER A 633 2.17 11.35 -39.32
CA SER A 633 1.34 12.54 -39.68
C SER A 633 0.25 12.97 -38.69
N VAL A 634 0.49 14.09 -37.99
CA VAL A 634 -0.49 14.73 -37.11
C VAL A 634 -1.46 15.58 -37.96
N ASP A 635 -2.61 15.00 -38.32
CA ASP A 635 -3.62 15.66 -39.16
C ASP A 635 -4.68 16.34 -38.27
N VAL A 636 -4.64 17.68 -38.17
CA VAL A 636 -5.47 18.46 -37.23
C VAL A 636 -6.44 19.32 -38.03
N PHE A 637 -7.52 18.69 -38.51
CA PHE A 637 -8.65 19.40 -39.11
C PHE A 637 -9.75 19.68 -38.07
N ARG A 638 -10.45 20.81 -38.25
CA ARG A 638 -11.66 21.17 -37.50
C ARG A 638 -12.75 20.16 -37.82
N PRO A 639 -13.22 19.33 -36.87
CA PRO A 639 -14.02 18.14 -37.18
C PRO A 639 -15.43 18.53 -37.62
N SER A 640 -15.92 17.87 -38.67
CA SER A 640 -17.29 18.09 -39.19
C SER A 640 -18.29 17.11 -38.60
N ASN A 641 -17.83 15.97 -38.07
CA ASN A 641 -18.66 14.84 -37.61
C ASN A 641 -18.16 14.21 -36.29
N PRO A 642 -19.02 13.48 -35.54
CA PRO A 642 -18.69 12.87 -34.25
C PRO A 642 -17.54 11.84 -34.30
N LEU A 643 -17.38 11.12 -35.40
CA LEU A 643 -16.27 10.15 -35.58
C LEU A 643 -14.92 10.83 -35.85
N GLU A 644 -14.94 12.00 -36.51
CA GLU A 644 -13.76 12.86 -36.69
C GLU A 644 -13.40 13.62 -35.42
N LEU A 645 -14.36 13.85 -34.52
CA LEU A 645 -14.12 14.39 -33.20
C LEU A 645 -13.20 13.46 -32.39
N ALA A 646 -13.41 12.13 -32.45
CA ALA A 646 -12.55 11.16 -31.77
C ALA A 646 -11.11 11.19 -32.34
N LYS A 647 -10.95 11.27 -33.66
CA LYS A 647 -9.62 11.37 -34.31
C LYS A 647 -8.92 12.70 -34.04
N SER A 648 -9.66 13.81 -34.03
CA SER A 648 -9.11 15.14 -33.70
C SER A 648 -8.79 15.28 -32.21
N ILE A 649 -9.48 14.58 -31.30
CA ILE A 649 -9.09 14.48 -29.88
C ILE A 649 -7.74 13.77 -29.74
N VAL A 650 -7.53 12.68 -30.48
CA VAL A 650 -6.23 11.98 -30.50
C VAL A 650 -5.14 12.87 -31.12
N GLY A 651 -5.41 13.52 -32.25
CA GLY A 651 -4.47 14.46 -32.88
C GLY A 651 -4.15 15.69 -32.02
N ALA A 652 -5.12 16.23 -31.30
CA ALA A 652 -4.93 17.34 -30.35
C ALA A 652 -4.16 16.90 -29.10
N LYS A 653 -4.33 15.65 -28.65
CA LYS A 653 -3.53 15.06 -27.56
C LYS A 653 -2.07 14.91 -27.97
N GLU A 654 -1.79 14.43 -29.18
CA GLU A 654 -0.42 14.31 -29.71
C GLU A 654 0.22 15.68 -29.95
N LEU A 655 -0.52 16.67 -30.49
CA LEU A 655 -0.05 18.06 -30.56
C LEU A 655 0.24 18.65 -29.18
N GLY A 656 -0.63 18.38 -28.20
CA GLY A 656 -0.45 18.81 -26.82
C GLY A 656 0.82 18.24 -26.20
N LYS A 657 1.10 16.95 -26.43
CA LYS A 657 2.37 16.30 -26.05
C LYS A 657 3.56 16.98 -26.73
N MET A 658 3.51 17.14 -28.05
CA MET A 658 4.58 17.80 -28.82
C MET A 658 4.85 19.24 -28.35
N LEU A 659 3.80 20.01 -28.00
CA LEU A 659 3.97 21.37 -27.47
C LEU A 659 4.67 21.38 -26.11
N VAL A 660 4.31 20.47 -25.21
CA VAL A 660 5.00 20.29 -23.91
C VAL A 660 6.46 19.82 -24.11
N ASP A 661 6.70 18.95 -25.09
CA ASP A 661 8.03 18.46 -25.44
C ASP A 661 8.92 19.55 -26.08
N CYS A 662 8.33 20.46 -26.86
CA CYS A 662 9.02 21.63 -27.42
C CYS A 662 9.40 22.66 -26.35
N VAL A 663 8.56 22.85 -25.31
CA VAL A 663 8.88 23.74 -24.16
C VAL A 663 9.99 23.13 -23.28
N SER A 664 10.16 21.80 -23.31
CA SER A 664 11.18 21.09 -22.52
C SER A 664 12.54 20.89 -23.22
N THR A 665 12.66 21.28 -24.49
CA THR A 665 13.89 21.10 -25.29
C THR A 665 14.54 22.43 -25.66
N SER A 666 15.25 23.10 -24.73
CA SER A 666 16.27 24.08 -25.15
C SER A 666 17.26 24.53 -24.06
N MET A 667 18.54 24.15 -24.22
CA MET A 667 19.70 24.96 -23.75
C MET A 667 20.72 25.31 -24.86
N PRO A 668 20.39 25.88 -26.04
CA PRO A 668 21.45 26.28 -26.98
C PRO A 668 21.98 27.73 -26.82
N CYS A 669 21.18 28.68 -26.32
CA CYS A 669 21.41 30.09 -26.69
C CYS A 669 22.18 30.98 -25.68
N CYS A 670 22.18 30.67 -24.38
CA CYS A 670 22.70 31.58 -23.33
C CYS A 670 24.05 31.15 -22.70
N MET A 671 24.71 30.15 -23.28
CA MET A 671 25.96 29.56 -22.77
C MET A 671 27.18 30.51 -22.77
N SER A 672 27.14 31.64 -23.48
CA SER A 672 28.28 32.57 -23.55
C SER A 672 28.59 33.34 -22.26
N ARG A 673 27.69 33.28 -21.25
CA ARG A 673 27.81 34.04 -19.99
C ARG A 673 28.06 33.18 -18.75
N VAL A 674 28.07 31.86 -18.88
CA VAL A 674 28.30 30.90 -17.79
C VAL A 674 29.66 30.25 -18.02
N GLN A 675 30.47 30.12 -16.97
CA GLN A 675 31.82 29.53 -17.09
C GLN A 675 31.75 28.02 -17.37
N ARG A 676 30.82 27.31 -16.73
CA ARG A 676 30.56 25.88 -16.93
C ARG A 676 29.08 25.55 -16.78
N ALA A 677 28.51 24.76 -17.69
CA ALA A 677 27.21 24.14 -17.51
C ALA A 677 27.28 22.63 -17.76
N VAL A 678 26.52 21.88 -16.96
CA VAL A 678 26.38 20.43 -17.04
C VAL A 678 24.89 20.10 -17.11
N GLU A 679 24.48 19.37 -18.15
CA GLU A 679 23.13 18.84 -18.30
C GLU A 679 23.17 17.32 -18.12
N LEU A 680 22.38 16.81 -17.17
CA LEU A 680 22.21 15.38 -16.94
C LEU A 680 20.73 15.03 -17.11
N SER A 681 20.45 14.11 -18.04
CA SER A 681 19.10 13.61 -18.28
C SER A 681 19.22 12.23 -18.95
N PRO A 682 18.85 11.14 -18.24
CA PRO A 682 19.03 9.78 -18.75
C PRO A 682 18.08 9.48 -19.90
N GLN A 683 18.53 8.61 -20.82
CA GLN A 683 17.64 8.03 -21.81
C GLN A 683 16.84 6.91 -21.16
N LEU A 684 15.50 7.01 -21.17
CA LEU A 684 14.62 5.99 -20.61
C LEU A 684 14.35 4.90 -21.65
N SER A 685 14.23 3.66 -21.17
CA SER A 685 13.89 2.49 -21.99
C SER A 685 12.46 2.52 -22.53
N GLN A 686 11.55 3.19 -21.82
CA GLN A 686 10.15 3.32 -22.19
C GLN A 686 9.57 4.70 -21.85
N GLU A 687 8.42 5.05 -22.43
CA GLU A 687 7.68 6.25 -22.06
C GLU A 687 7.03 6.05 -20.67
N VAL A 688 7.39 6.90 -19.72
CA VAL A 688 6.80 6.92 -18.36
C VAL A 688 5.87 8.10 -18.23
N MET A 689 4.63 7.84 -17.85
CA MET A 689 3.59 8.86 -17.67
C MET A 689 3.83 9.71 -16.41
N LEU A 690 3.26 10.92 -16.37
CA LEU A 690 3.47 11.86 -15.26
C LEU A 690 2.84 11.41 -13.93
N ASP A 691 1.84 10.54 -13.98
CA ASP A 691 1.09 9.96 -12.85
C ASP A 691 1.25 8.43 -12.77
N GLU A 692 2.37 7.90 -13.28
CA GLU A 692 2.66 6.47 -13.20
C GLU A 692 2.66 5.98 -11.73
N VAL A 693 1.98 4.87 -11.48
CA VAL A 693 1.81 4.27 -10.14
C VAL A 693 2.44 2.89 -10.02
N GLY A 694 2.74 2.22 -11.14
CA GLY A 694 3.31 0.88 -11.18
C GLY A 694 4.75 0.84 -10.69
N ASP A 695 4.98 0.12 -9.59
CA ASP A 695 6.31 0.03 -8.97
C ASP A 695 7.37 -0.55 -9.91
N GLY A 696 7.02 -1.57 -10.71
CA GLY A 696 7.95 -2.17 -11.67
C GLY A 696 8.46 -1.14 -12.70
N VAL A 697 7.56 -0.34 -13.27
CA VAL A 697 7.89 0.71 -14.24
C VAL A 697 8.79 1.78 -13.62
N LEU A 698 8.46 2.22 -12.40
CA LEU A 698 9.25 3.24 -11.70
C LEU A 698 10.62 2.72 -11.29
N VAL A 699 10.72 1.45 -10.87
CA VAL A 699 11.99 0.79 -10.57
C VAL A 699 12.84 0.65 -11.83
N ASP A 700 12.27 0.28 -12.97
CA ASP A 700 12.97 0.21 -14.24
C ASP A 700 13.49 1.58 -14.69
N MET A 701 12.68 2.64 -14.53
CA MET A 701 13.11 4.02 -14.79
C MET A 701 14.28 4.44 -13.89
N LEU A 702 14.25 4.08 -12.61
CA LEU A 702 15.35 4.33 -11.67
C LEU A 702 16.59 3.50 -12.01
N TRP A 703 16.38 2.27 -12.49
CA TRP A 703 17.43 1.40 -12.98
C TRP A 703 18.13 1.97 -14.22
N ASP A 704 17.39 2.46 -15.20
CA ASP A 704 17.92 3.16 -16.38
C ASP A 704 18.75 4.37 -15.97
N THR A 705 18.28 5.11 -14.96
CA THR A 705 19.01 6.25 -14.39
C THR A 705 20.31 5.81 -13.72
N GLN A 706 20.30 4.70 -12.99
CA GLN A 706 21.50 4.13 -12.38
C GLN A 706 22.53 3.70 -13.43
N MET A 707 22.07 3.07 -14.52
CA MET A 707 22.92 2.69 -15.65
C MET A 707 23.55 3.91 -16.33
N TYR A 708 22.76 4.94 -16.58
CA TYR A 708 23.25 6.21 -17.13
C TYR A 708 24.31 6.86 -16.23
N LEU A 709 24.10 6.84 -14.91
CA LEU A 709 25.07 7.40 -13.95
C LEU A 709 26.38 6.60 -13.93
N TYR A 710 26.31 5.27 -14.08
CA TYR A 710 27.51 4.45 -14.22
C TYR A 710 28.30 4.80 -15.49
N GLU A 711 27.61 4.98 -16.63
CA GLU A 711 28.24 5.43 -17.88
C GLU A 711 28.83 6.84 -17.79
N LYS A 712 28.22 7.72 -16.98
CA LYS A 712 28.63 9.11 -16.77
C LYS A 712 29.46 9.31 -15.50
N ARG A 713 29.98 8.26 -14.88
CA ARG A 713 30.72 8.34 -13.61
C ARG A 713 31.88 9.34 -13.64
N ASP A 714 32.62 9.42 -14.75
CA ASP A 714 33.76 10.33 -14.88
C ASP A 714 33.29 11.80 -14.90
N VAL A 715 32.13 12.06 -15.51
CA VAL A 715 31.49 13.39 -15.51
C VAL A 715 30.98 13.74 -14.11
N LEU A 716 30.38 12.77 -13.41
CA LEU A 716 29.87 12.96 -12.06
C LEU A 716 31.01 13.23 -11.06
N GLN A 717 32.11 12.51 -11.16
CA GLN A 717 33.32 12.70 -10.36
C GLN A 717 33.97 14.06 -10.62
N ALA A 718 34.10 14.47 -11.89
CA ALA A 718 34.60 15.79 -12.24
C ALA A 718 33.69 16.90 -11.67
N LEU A 719 32.38 16.75 -11.79
CA LEU A 719 31.41 17.68 -11.23
C LEU A 719 31.50 17.75 -9.70
N ALA A 720 31.66 16.62 -9.03
CA ALA A 720 31.80 16.55 -7.58
C ALA A 720 33.05 17.32 -7.09
N LEU A 721 34.18 17.16 -7.78
CA LEU A 721 35.40 17.93 -7.49
C LEU A 721 35.19 19.43 -7.69
N GLU A 722 34.58 19.85 -8.80
CA GLU A 722 34.27 21.27 -9.07
C GLU A 722 33.33 21.88 -8.00
N LEU A 723 32.43 21.09 -7.43
CA LEU A 723 31.53 21.53 -6.35
C LEU A 723 32.25 21.66 -5.00
N LEU A 724 33.35 20.93 -4.78
CA LEU A 724 34.12 20.92 -3.54
C LEU A 724 35.30 21.91 -3.56
N ASP A 725 35.90 22.18 -4.73
CA ASP A 725 37.10 23.01 -4.89
C ASP A 725 36.86 24.53 -4.76
N HIS A 726 35.61 24.98 -4.53
CA HIS A 726 35.23 26.41 -4.57
C HIS A 726 34.45 26.96 -3.37
#